data_AF-A0A1G4MGJ6-F1
#
_entry.id   AF-A0A1G4MGJ6-F1
#
_cell.length_a   1.000
_cell.length_b   1.000
_cell.length_c   1.000
_cell.angle_alpha   90.00
_cell.angle_beta   90.00
_cell.angle_gamma   90.00
#
_symmetry.space_group_name_H-M   'P 1'
#
loop_
_entity.id
_entity.type
_entity.pdbx_description
1 polymer ?
#
loop_
_entity_poly.entity_id
_entity_poly.type
_entity_poly.pdbx_seq_one_letter_code
_entity_poly.pdbx_strand_id
1 'polypeptide(L)'
;MLRCFGNALLLALLLSTRLVKAVYNDEAYTIDWQRENIGDYQWVTEVDDNTLLVVSSFDETSLLCWLNKSNGEILSRQPINYKAVSLVATNDSQIVLKSERGELQAFELKHGFDLGPVLAESIQSNFVEDFSTISIQDKELKMTDKEHGDAKILIKDLPTDTMFVKFYKNANESIELLLGTPSSQYYYYELENNTLSQKWARDESLTDVQAYTYASVNDDSAAKILSELNDEKKLDFWQAYLFRVQHNYRRLKGALIERRFSVGSFVKDLIADDDEHAVRQRDIKFGLLKYLIIATRKGKIAALNSITGEKVWEFESGFNDIIRLDSLKNNSELVVFTKSGPSLVLDTSHIGAVPSIKRNQVVVPSTDIERLGDSDDFYVRTEQGFRVILRGDGEIHNNETYLLDHDKHGLNAFIIEKGDLKESWKLDLKPNEEIIAFAARDRDPSVSLGNILGNRTVLYKYLYPHLASYAIADRSVGSLSVHLVDTITGELLYTSYHEDGVNFNLPVNILFGEYWFIYTYFSSEPIPEQKISVVELYESLEPNTRVSNSSEVASALSNTMKPQIVTKAYFYPEVIKNMVLSKTKFGITTKAIILELENGQITYLPKYLLSARRREESQMSNDDKKEFMAAPYLSGIPINDHAIISHYRSLLMGSNSMLFSIPTNLESTSIVCNFGHDIFCTRISPSSQFDKLSPSFEKGKLISTILGLLFLCYFIRPLVDTKKLKSQWHVKG
;
A
#
# COMPACT_ATOMS: atom_id res chain seq x y z
N MET A 1 -35.92 52.17 5.46
CA MET A 1 -36.12 50.71 5.62
C MET A 1 -35.60 49.90 4.43
N LEU A 2 -35.87 50.27 3.17
CA LEU A 2 -35.33 49.56 1.99
C LEU A 2 -33.79 49.59 1.83
N ARG A 3 -33.10 50.68 2.20
CA ARG A 3 -31.63 50.75 2.13
C ARG A 3 -30.91 49.83 3.12
N CYS A 4 -31.51 49.53 4.28
CA CYS A 4 -30.94 48.59 5.25
C CYS A 4 -31.09 47.13 4.78
N PHE A 5 -32.20 46.80 4.09
CA PHE A 5 -32.40 45.49 3.50
C PHE A 5 -31.44 45.21 2.34
N GLY A 6 -31.17 46.21 1.49
CA GLY A 6 -30.19 46.08 0.40
C GLY A 6 -28.77 45.82 0.90
N ASN A 7 -28.34 46.54 1.95
CA ASN A 7 -27.01 46.34 2.54
C ASN A 7 -26.89 45.01 3.30
N ALA A 8 -27.95 44.54 3.96
CA ALA A 8 -27.97 43.22 4.61
C ALA A 8 -27.93 42.07 3.59
N LEU A 9 -28.61 42.22 2.45
CA LEU A 9 -28.56 41.26 1.35
C LEU A 9 -27.17 41.21 0.69
N LEU A 10 -26.52 42.37 0.52
CA LEU A 10 -25.17 42.46 -0.05
C LEU A 10 -24.12 41.88 0.90
N LEU A 11 -24.27 42.09 2.21
CA LEU A 11 -23.41 41.48 3.23
C LEU A 11 -23.61 39.95 3.30
N ALA A 12 -24.86 39.48 3.19
CA ALA A 12 -25.18 38.06 3.10
C ALA A 12 -24.64 37.42 1.80
N LEU A 13 -24.65 38.15 0.68
CA LEU A 13 -24.06 37.69 -0.58
C LEU A 13 -22.53 37.61 -0.51
N LEU A 14 -21.88 38.61 0.11
CA LEU A 14 -20.43 38.61 0.35
C LEU A 14 -20.01 37.49 1.32
N LEU A 15 -20.81 37.21 2.35
CA LEU A 15 -20.63 36.06 3.26
C LEU A 15 -20.95 34.70 2.63
N SER A 16 -21.65 34.68 1.48
CA SER A 16 -21.98 33.46 0.73
C SER A 16 -20.98 33.10 -0.36
N THR A 17 -19.87 33.85 -0.47
CA THR A 17 -18.72 33.45 -1.31
C THR A 17 -18.08 32.22 -0.69
N ARG A 18 -18.66 31.05 -0.98
CA ARG A 18 -18.02 29.78 -0.73
C ARG A 18 -16.82 29.71 -1.65
N LEU A 19 -15.63 29.95 -1.09
CA LEU A 19 -14.40 29.47 -1.69
C LEU A 19 -14.64 27.98 -1.98
N VAL A 20 -14.63 27.61 -3.26
CA VAL A 20 -14.69 26.22 -3.68
C VAL A 20 -13.40 25.59 -3.19
N LYS A 21 -13.45 25.01 -1.98
CA LYS A 21 -12.36 24.18 -1.48
C LYS A 21 -12.35 22.90 -2.29
N ALA A 22 -11.18 22.49 -2.77
CA ALA A 22 -11.02 21.19 -3.41
C ALA A 22 -11.46 20.09 -2.42
N VAL A 23 -12.19 19.10 -2.92
CA VAL A 23 -12.89 18.05 -2.13
C VAL A 23 -11.94 17.25 -1.23
N TYR A 24 -10.64 17.23 -1.53
CA TYR A 24 -9.61 16.51 -0.79
C TYR A 24 -8.50 17.40 -0.22
N ASN A 25 -8.65 18.73 -0.20
CA ASN A 25 -7.59 19.60 0.35
C ASN A 25 -7.29 19.34 1.83
N ASP A 26 -8.25 18.78 2.56
CA ASP A 26 -8.10 18.46 3.98
C ASP A 26 -7.42 17.08 4.19
N GLU A 27 -7.35 16.24 3.14
CA GLU A 27 -6.80 14.88 3.15
C GLU A 27 -5.46 14.77 2.40
N ALA A 28 -5.30 15.47 1.28
CA ALA A 28 -4.07 15.50 0.50
C ALA A 28 -2.91 16.08 1.33
N TYR A 29 -1.78 15.39 1.31
CA TYR A 29 -0.58 15.63 2.13
C TYR A 29 -0.77 15.46 3.65
N THR A 30 -1.96 15.05 4.12
CA THR A 30 -2.20 14.81 5.55
C THR A 30 -2.37 13.32 5.86
N ILE A 31 -3.05 12.57 4.98
CA ILE A 31 -3.27 11.14 5.17
C ILE A 31 -2.34 10.27 4.33
N ASP A 32 -1.85 10.83 3.23
CA ASP A 32 -1.00 10.19 2.26
C ASP A 32 0.42 10.75 2.34
N TRP A 33 1.39 9.86 2.21
CA TRP A 33 2.80 10.22 2.17
C TRP A 33 3.49 9.45 1.05
N GLN A 34 4.53 10.08 0.51
CA GLN A 34 5.40 9.48 -0.49
C GLN A 34 6.83 9.76 -0.07
N ARG A 35 7.68 8.77 -0.29
CA ARG A 35 9.11 8.94 -0.31
C ARG A 35 9.56 8.84 -1.76
N GLU A 36 9.90 10.01 -2.32
CA GLU A 36 10.45 10.13 -3.66
C GLU A 36 11.90 9.70 -3.63
N ASN A 37 12.22 8.72 -4.47
CA ASN A 37 13.57 8.22 -4.61
C ASN A 37 14.11 8.57 -6.01
N ILE A 38 15.43 8.65 -6.10
CA ILE A 38 16.19 8.91 -7.33
C ILE A 38 16.98 7.67 -7.71
N GLY A 39 17.42 6.88 -6.74
CA GLY A 39 18.34 5.77 -6.96
C GLY A 39 19.80 6.16 -6.81
N ASP A 40 20.68 5.31 -7.32
CA ASP A 40 22.11 5.58 -7.25
C ASP A 40 22.53 6.63 -8.27
N TYR A 41 23.23 7.67 -7.80
CA TYR A 41 23.69 8.75 -8.64
C TYR A 41 24.87 8.24 -9.46
N GLN A 42 24.67 8.05 -10.76
CA GLN A 42 25.72 7.59 -11.66
C GLN A 42 26.58 8.78 -12.11
N TRP A 43 25.92 9.82 -12.64
CA TRP A 43 26.56 11.05 -13.09
C TRP A 43 25.75 12.26 -12.63
N VAL A 44 26.44 13.37 -12.36
CA VAL A 44 25.81 14.61 -11.93
C VAL A 44 26.42 15.76 -12.69
N THR A 45 25.59 16.55 -13.37
CA THR A 45 26.01 17.75 -14.09
C THR A 45 25.21 18.95 -13.63
N GLU A 46 25.79 20.13 -13.78
CA GLU A 46 25.08 21.38 -13.56
C GLU A 46 24.22 21.73 -14.78
N VAL A 47 23.03 22.25 -14.53
CA VAL A 47 22.12 22.80 -15.57
C VAL A 47 22.18 24.32 -15.58
N ASP A 48 22.04 24.92 -14.39
CA ASP A 48 22.18 26.34 -14.13
C ASP A 48 22.72 26.55 -12.71
N ASP A 49 22.91 27.81 -12.31
CA ASP A 49 23.49 28.15 -11.00
C ASP A 49 22.72 27.55 -9.81
N ASN A 50 21.46 27.14 -9.99
CA ASN A 50 20.59 26.64 -8.91
C ASN A 50 20.13 25.18 -9.09
N THR A 51 20.48 24.53 -10.21
CA THR A 51 19.92 23.23 -10.59
C THR A 51 21.00 22.23 -10.98
N LEU A 52 20.92 21.02 -10.42
CA LEU A 52 21.72 19.86 -10.81
C LEU A 52 20.84 18.87 -11.59
N LEU A 53 21.41 18.28 -12.64
CA LEU A 53 20.85 17.13 -13.31
C LEU A 53 21.61 15.89 -12.84
N VAL A 54 20.87 14.94 -12.26
CA VAL A 54 21.35 13.63 -11.84
C VAL A 54 20.86 12.59 -12.84
N VAL A 55 21.78 11.79 -13.34
CA VAL A 55 21.48 10.57 -14.08
C VAL A 55 21.65 9.41 -13.10
N SER A 56 20.58 8.67 -12.86
CA SER A 56 20.55 7.56 -11.91
C SER A 56 19.98 6.28 -12.53
N SER A 57 20.14 5.17 -11.80
CA SER A 57 19.53 3.88 -12.17
C SER A 57 18.05 3.82 -11.78
N PHE A 58 17.22 3.26 -12.67
CA PHE A 58 15.80 3.00 -12.43
C PHE A 58 15.44 1.64 -13.01
N ASP A 59 15.39 0.61 -12.17
CA ASP A 59 15.27 -0.80 -12.57
C ASP A 59 16.30 -1.22 -13.63
N GLU A 60 15.82 -1.56 -14.84
CA GLU A 60 16.61 -1.92 -16.03
C GLU A 60 16.79 -0.74 -16.98
N THR A 61 16.36 0.46 -16.59
CA THR A 61 16.56 1.70 -17.35
C THR A 61 17.26 2.76 -16.48
N SER A 62 17.29 4.00 -16.95
CA SER A 62 17.86 5.13 -16.22
C SER A 62 16.81 6.22 -15.99
N LEU A 63 17.11 7.09 -15.05
CA LEU A 63 16.27 8.21 -14.66
C LEU A 63 17.07 9.51 -14.76
N LEU A 64 16.46 10.53 -15.38
CA LEU A 64 16.93 11.90 -15.34
C LEU A 64 16.19 12.63 -14.23
N CYS A 65 16.92 13.23 -13.29
CA CYS A 65 16.35 13.93 -12.16
C CYS A 65 16.95 15.34 -12.03
N TRP A 66 16.10 16.35 -11.99
CA TRP A 66 16.51 17.73 -11.74
C TRP A 66 16.34 18.03 -10.25
N LEU A 67 17.43 18.45 -9.62
CA LEU A 67 17.53 18.76 -8.21
C LEU A 67 17.82 20.23 -8.00
N ASN A 68 17.14 20.84 -7.02
CA ASN A 68 17.49 22.16 -6.55
C ASN A 68 18.76 22.07 -5.69
N LYS A 69 19.82 22.80 -6.08
CA LYS A 69 21.11 22.82 -5.40
C LYS A 69 21.02 23.27 -3.95
N SER A 70 20.12 24.21 -3.65
CA SER A 70 20.06 24.86 -2.34
C SER A 70 19.50 23.96 -1.24
N ASN A 71 18.50 23.12 -1.55
CA ASN A 71 17.75 22.34 -0.57
C ASN A 71 17.70 20.83 -0.88
N GLY A 72 18.15 20.38 -2.05
CA GLY A 72 18.12 18.97 -2.46
C GLY A 72 16.72 18.45 -2.83
N GLU A 73 15.77 19.36 -3.05
CA GLU A 73 14.41 19.03 -3.47
C GLU A 73 14.39 18.60 -4.94
N ILE A 74 13.55 17.61 -5.25
CA ILE A 74 13.33 17.13 -6.60
C ILE A 74 12.42 18.12 -7.31
N LEU A 75 12.89 18.69 -8.42
CA LEU A 75 12.12 19.59 -9.27
C LEU A 75 11.33 18.81 -10.33
N SER A 76 11.96 17.80 -10.93
CA SER A 76 11.36 16.96 -11.96
C SER A 76 12.10 15.63 -12.07
N ARG A 77 11.39 14.59 -12.51
CA ARG A 77 11.93 13.25 -12.78
C ARG A 77 11.39 12.75 -14.11
N GLN A 78 12.27 12.23 -14.95
CA GLN A 78 11.91 11.71 -16.25
C GLN A 78 12.59 10.35 -16.46
N PRO A 79 11.84 9.24 -16.45
CA PRO A 79 12.40 7.94 -16.81
C PRO A 79 12.75 7.93 -18.30
N ILE A 80 13.87 7.29 -18.65
CA ILE A 80 14.25 7.04 -20.04
C ILE A 80 14.08 5.56 -20.39
N ASN A 81 13.77 5.27 -21.65
CA ASN A 81 13.36 3.92 -22.11
C ASN A 81 14.53 2.96 -22.34
N TYR A 82 15.74 3.30 -21.90
CA TYR A 82 16.92 2.47 -22.03
C TYR A 82 17.88 2.75 -20.86
N LYS A 83 18.84 1.84 -20.67
CA LYS A 83 19.87 1.98 -19.65
C LYS A 83 21.06 2.76 -20.18
N ALA A 84 21.35 3.88 -19.56
CA ALA A 84 22.54 4.67 -19.83
C ALA A 84 23.77 3.99 -19.22
N VAL A 85 24.80 3.75 -20.04
CA VAL A 85 26.07 3.13 -19.62
C VAL A 85 27.17 4.15 -19.43
N SER A 86 27.14 5.22 -20.21
CA SER A 86 28.11 6.30 -20.10
C SER A 86 27.52 7.63 -20.50
N LEU A 87 27.88 8.66 -19.75
CA LEU A 87 27.77 10.05 -20.16
C LEU A 87 28.90 10.35 -21.16
N VAL A 88 28.55 10.80 -22.37
CA VAL A 88 29.51 10.99 -23.46
C VAL A 88 29.91 12.44 -23.62
N ALA A 89 28.96 13.36 -23.59
CA ALA A 89 29.23 14.80 -23.70
C ALA A 89 28.17 15.60 -22.94
N THR A 90 28.60 16.70 -22.33
CA THR A 90 27.74 17.73 -21.74
C THR A 90 28.16 19.07 -22.33
N ASN A 91 27.21 19.79 -22.93
CA ASN A 91 27.35 21.17 -23.36
C ASN A 91 26.34 22.04 -22.59
N ASP A 92 26.46 23.36 -22.65
CA ASP A 92 25.54 24.31 -21.99
C ASP A 92 24.05 24.13 -22.37
N SER A 93 23.74 23.37 -23.41
CA SER A 93 22.37 23.14 -23.91
C SER A 93 21.92 21.69 -23.94
N GLN A 94 22.83 20.71 -23.94
CA GLN A 94 22.48 19.31 -24.18
C GLN A 94 23.38 18.33 -23.43
N ILE A 95 22.79 17.18 -23.08
CA ILE A 95 23.46 16.03 -22.51
C ILE A 95 23.35 14.84 -23.48
N VAL A 96 24.46 14.13 -23.72
CA VAL A 96 24.50 12.97 -24.61
C VAL A 96 24.80 11.71 -23.80
N LEU A 97 23.86 10.77 -23.83
CA LEU A 97 23.94 9.50 -23.13
C LEU A 97 24.11 8.35 -24.12
N LYS A 98 24.93 7.37 -23.75
CA LYS A 98 25.13 6.15 -24.51
C LYS A 98 24.34 4.99 -23.91
N SER A 99 23.58 4.30 -24.75
CA SER A 99 22.86 3.07 -24.41
C SER A 99 23.79 1.86 -24.36
N GLU A 100 23.36 0.77 -23.69
CA GLU A 100 24.03 -0.54 -23.73
C GLU A 100 24.24 -1.06 -25.16
N ARG A 101 23.36 -0.70 -26.09
CA ARG A 101 23.47 -1.06 -27.52
C ARG A 101 24.49 -0.23 -28.29
N GLY A 102 25.11 0.76 -27.65
CA GLY A 102 26.06 1.68 -28.27
C GLY A 102 25.42 2.87 -28.99
N GLU A 103 24.09 2.96 -29.00
CA GLU A 103 23.34 4.11 -29.54
C GLU A 103 23.55 5.34 -28.65
N LEU A 104 23.70 6.50 -29.28
CA LEU A 104 23.90 7.79 -28.61
C LEU A 104 22.64 8.62 -28.77
N GLN A 105 22.13 9.14 -27.66
CA GLN A 105 20.91 9.94 -27.65
C GLN A 105 21.13 11.23 -26.87
N ALA A 106 20.66 12.34 -27.43
CA ALA A 106 20.80 13.66 -26.85
C ALA A 106 19.50 14.14 -26.20
N PHE A 107 19.62 14.80 -25.05
CA PHE A 107 18.53 15.46 -24.36
C PHE A 107 18.86 16.92 -24.11
N GLU A 108 17.85 17.79 -24.20
CA GLU A 108 17.97 19.18 -23.78
C GLU A 108 18.20 19.24 -22.25
N LEU A 109 19.24 19.94 -21.82
CA LEU A 109 19.70 19.94 -20.44
C LEU A 109 18.67 20.52 -19.45
N LYS A 110 17.90 21.54 -19.86
CA LYS A 110 17.01 22.30 -18.98
C LYS A 110 15.67 21.61 -18.70
N HIS A 111 15.11 20.94 -19.71
CA HIS A 111 13.76 20.37 -19.64
C HIS A 111 13.71 18.87 -19.91
N GLY A 112 14.81 18.26 -20.37
CA GLY A 112 14.87 16.83 -20.66
C GLY A 112 14.21 16.42 -21.98
N PHE A 113 13.92 17.37 -22.88
CA PHE A 113 13.35 17.04 -24.18
C PHE A 113 14.32 16.17 -24.99
N ASP A 114 13.80 15.06 -25.51
CA ASP A 114 14.54 14.16 -26.38
C ASP A 114 14.83 14.84 -27.73
N LEU A 115 16.11 15.05 -28.03
CA LEU A 115 16.58 15.65 -29.27
C LEU A 115 16.85 14.58 -30.34
N GLY A 116 16.73 13.30 -29.99
CA GLY A 116 16.94 12.16 -30.88
C GLY A 116 18.38 11.63 -30.90
N PRO A 117 18.65 10.67 -31.80
CA PRO A 117 19.95 10.01 -31.88
C PRO A 117 21.03 10.90 -32.48
N VAL A 118 22.27 10.76 -31.98
CA VAL A 118 23.45 11.54 -32.42
C VAL A 118 24.48 10.61 -33.07
N LEU A 119 25.15 11.07 -34.13
CA LEU A 119 26.23 10.33 -34.78
C LEU A 119 27.53 10.45 -33.97
N ALA A 120 28.26 9.35 -33.78
CA ALA A 120 29.51 9.35 -33.00
C ALA A 120 30.57 10.33 -33.55
N GLU A 121 30.54 10.62 -34.85
CA GLU A 121 31.49 11.54 -35.52
C GLU A 121 31.33 13.00 -35.09
N SER A 122 30.17 13.41 -34.54
CA SER A 122 29.95 14.79 -34.08
C SER A 122 30.43 15.06 -32.64
N ILE A 123 30.99 14.06 -31.95
CA ILE A 123 31.38 14.17 -30.54
C ILE A 123 32.89 14.37 -30.45
N GLN A 124 33.31 15.56 -30.01
CA GLN A 124 34.73 15.95 -29.96
C GLN A 124 35.46 15.55 -28.66
N SER A 125 34.74 15.13 -27.61
CA SER A 125 35.34 14.73 -26.33
C SER A 125 34.48 13.69 -25.62
N ASN A 126 35.12 12.69 -25.00
CA ASN A 126 34.48 11.90 -23.96
C ASN A 126 34.50 12.74 -22.69
N PHE A 127 33.33 13.02 -22.11
CA PHE A 127 33.21 13.61 -20.79
C PHE A 127 33.80 12.63 -19.77
N VAL A 128 34.92 13.02 -19.17
CA VAL A 128 35.54 12.30 -18.06
C VAL A 128 35.59 13.28 -16.90
N GLU A 129 34.86 12.99 -15.83
CA GLU A 129 34.97 13.73 -14.58
C GLU A 129 36.37 13.50 -14.00
N ASP A 130 37.26 14.50 -14.13
CA ASP A 130 38.61 14.44 -13.57
C ASP A 130 38.58 14.86 -12.09
N PHE A 131 38.40 13.88 -11.21
CA PHE A 131 38.48 14.07 -9.75
C PHE A 131 39.90 13.96 -9.19
N SER A 132 40.94 13.93 -10.03
CA SER A 132 42.33 13.69 -9.59
C SER A 132 42.86 14.69 -8.55
N THR A 133 42.23 15.86 -8.44
CA THR A 133 42.59 16.91 -7.47
C THR A 133 42.06 16.65 -6.06
N ILE A 134 41.13 15.72 -5.88
CA ILE A 134 40.43 15.48 -4.61
C ILE A 134 40.78 14.09 -4.09
N SER A 135 41.24 14.04 -2.84
CA SER A 135 41.52 12.78 -2.14
C SER A 135 40.80 12.76 -0.80
N ILE A 136 40.24 11.60 -0.46
CA ILE A 136 39.56 11.38 0.82
C ILE A 136 40.39 10.37 1.61
N GLN A 137 40.91 10.79 2.76
CA GLN A 137 41.72 9.94 3.65
C GLN A 137 41.40 10.29 5.11
N ASP A 138 41.23 9.27 5.96
CA ASP A 138 41.04 9.43 7.41
C ASP A 138 39.91 10.41 7.81
N LYS A 139 38.75 10.33 7.12
CA LYS A 139 37.61 11.28 7.26
C LYS A 139 37.94 12.74 6.95
N GLU A 140 39.04 12.99 6.27
CA GLU A 140 39.41 14.31 5.77
C GLU A 140 39.35 14.34 4.26
N LEU A 141 38.70 15.38 3.71
CA LEU A 141 38.74 15.66 2.29
C LEU A 141 39.87 16.65 2.02
N LYS A 142 40.88 16.21 1.28
CA LYS A 142 42.05 17.00 0.90
C LYS A 142 41.97 17.33 -0.58
N MET A 143 42.03 18.62 -0.89
CA MET A 143 42.13 19.11 -2.26
C MET A 143 43.57 19.54 -2.53
N THR A 144 44.14 19.00 -3.61
CA THR A 144 45.49 19.29 -4.06
C THR A 144 45.39 20.35 -5.15
N ASP A 145 45.98 21.52 -4.91
CA ASP A 145 46.06 22.55 -5.94
C ASP A 145 47.06 22.11 -7.04
N LYS A 146 46.61 22.07 -8.29
CA LYS A 146 47.42 21.65 -9.45
C LYS A 146 48.60 22.60 -9.71
N GLU A 147 48.55 23.85 -9.24
CA GLU A 147 49.63 24.83 -9.44
C GLU A 147 50.69 24.85 -8.33
N HIS A 148 50.31 24.59 -7.07
CA HIS A 148 51.20 24.72 -5.91
C HIS A 148 51.58 23.39 -5.24
N GLY A 149 50.89 22.29 -5.55
CA GLY A 149 51.18 20.97 -4.97
C GLY A 149 50.83 20.83 -3.49
N ASP A 150 50.34 21.88 -2.83
CA ASP A 150 49.91 21.86 -1.44
C ASP A 150 48.48 21.29 -1.33
N ALA A 151 48.31 20.32 -0.42
CA ALA A 151 47.02 19.73 -0.10
C ALA A 151 46.32 20.54 1.01
N LYS A 152 45.23 21.23 0.66
CA LYS A 152 44.38 21.93 1.64
C LYS A 152 43.27 20.98 2.09
N ILE A 153 43.17 20.76 3.41
CA ILE A 153 42.03 20.04 4.00
C ILE A 153 40.81 20.96 3.89
N LEU A 154 39.80 20.53 3.14
CA LEU A 154 38.54 21.26 2.95
C LEU A 154 37.47 20.84 3.97
N ILE A 155 37.42 19.55 4.30
CA ILE A 155 36.43 18.97 5.21
C ILE A 155 37.15 18.10 6.23
N LYS A 156 36.82 18.27 7.51
CA LYS A 156 37.21 17.37 8.61
C LYS A 156 35.97 16.66 9.13
N ASP A 157 36.15 15.45 9.65
CA ASP A 157 35.09 14.63 10.25
C ASP A 157 33.96 14.23 9.29
N LEU A 158 34.33 13.74 8.11
CA LEU A 158 33.38 13.12 7.18
C LEU A 158 32.59 11.97 7.85
N PRO A 159 31.32 11.74 7.43
CA PRO A 159 30.46 10.73 8.07
C PRO A 159 31.05 9.33 8.03
N THR A 160 31.70 8.97 6.93
CA THR A 160 32.30 7.66 6.68
C THR A 160 33.67 7.79 6.02
N ASP A 161 34.51 6.78 6.21
CA ASP A 161 35.86 6.71 5.60
C ASP A 161 35.79 6.43 4.09
N THR A 162 34.69 5.84 3.63
CA THR A 162 34.49 5.42 2.23
C THR A 162 33.45 6.31 1.58
N MET A 163 33.91 7.39 0.95
CA MET A 163 33.06 8.26 0.13
C MET A 163 33.68 8.48 -1.24
N PHE A 164 32.81 8.77 -2.19
CA PHE A 164 33.15 9.04 -3.57
C PHE A 164 32.66 10.43 -3.94
N VAL A 165 33.48 11.18 -4.67
CA VAL A 165 33.04 12.46 -5.25
C VAL A 165 32.11 12.15 -6.42
N LYS A 166 30.95 12.78 -6.43
CA LYS A 166 29.91 12.66 -7.48
C LYS A 166 29.75 13.91 -8.32
N PHE A 167 30.10 15.06 -7.77
CA PHE A 167 30.09 16.35 -8.46
C PHE A 167 31.13 17.26 -7.81
N TYR A 168 31.82 18.04 -8.62
CA TYR A 168 32.76 19.05 -8.16
C TYR A 168 32.78 20.22 -9.13
N LYS A 169 32.68 21.43 -8.58
CA LYS A 169 32.88 22.68 -9.31
C LYS A 169 33.72 23.63 -8.48
N ASN A 170 34.70 24.24 -9.13
CA ASN A 170 35.54 25.28 -8.54
C ASN A 170 35.33 26.59 -9.31
N ALA A 171 34.58 27.52 -8.73
CA ALA A 171 34.49 28.89 -9.18
C ALA A 171 35.40 29.75 -8.30
N ASN A 172 35.95 30.86 -8.84
CA ASN A 172 37.00 31.66 -8.19
C ASN A 172 36.73 32.08 -6.72
N GLU A 173 35.49 32.05 -6.25
CA GLU A 173 35.10 32.39 -4.87
C GLU A 173 34.22 31.32 -4.16
N SER A 174 33.81 30.25 -4.86
CA SER A 174 32.98 29.17 -4.29
C SER A 174 33.37 27.79 -4.79
N ILE A 175 33.44 26.82 -3.86
CA ILE A 175 33.64 25.40 -4.20
C ILE A 175 32.35 24.64 -3.88
N GLU A 176 31.81 23.96 -4.87
CA GLU A 176 30.64 23.10 -4.74
C GLU A 176 31.08 21.63 -4.82
N LEU A 177 30.57 20.80 -3.93
CA LEU A 177 30.97 19.40 -3.83
C LEU A 177 29.79 18.51 -3.46
N LEU A 178 29.56 17.45 -4.23
CA LEU A 178 28.64 16.37 -3.88
C LEU A 178 29.42 15.10 -3.58
N LEU A 179 29.19 14.53 -2.41
CA LEU A 179 29.79 13.27 -1.96
C LEU A 179 28.72 12.19 -1.83
N GLY A 180 29.04 10.97 -2.24
CA GLY A 180 28.20 9.78 -2.08
C GLY A 180 28.89 8.69 -1.26
N THR A 181 28.11 7.92 -0.51
CA THR A 181 28.57 6.73 0.22
C THR A 181 28.24 5.44 -0.55
N PRO A 182 28.92 4.31 -0.27
CA PRO A 182 28.50 2.99 -0.77
C PRO A 182 27.07 2.60 -0.37
N SER A 183 26.59 3.11 0.78
CA SER A 183 25.24 2.88 1.30
C SER A 183 24.16 3.77 0.66
N SER A 184 24.49 4.52 -0.40
CA SER A 184 23.55 5.41 -1.13
C SER A 184 23.08 6.62 -0.33
N GLN A 185 23.97 7.18 0.49
CA GLN A 185 23.75 8.47 1.14
C GLN A 185 24.55 9.54 0.42
N TYR A 186 23.92 10.68 0.14
CA TYR A 186 24.50 11.77 -0.63
C TYR A 186 24.51 13.05 0.19
N TYR A 187 25.62 13.78 0.16
CA TYR A 187 25.86 15.00 0.94
C TYR A 187 26.35 16.10 0.01
N TYR A 188 25.68 17.25 0.04
CA TYR A 188 26.07 18.42 -0.74
C TYR A 188 26.66 19.50 0.15
N TYR A 189 27.86 19.93 -0.22
CA TYR A 189 28.64 20.93 0.48
C TYR A 189 28.92 22.12 -0.42
N GLU A 190 28.86 23.31 0.16
CA GLU A 190 29.24 24.55 -0.49
C GLU A 190 30.24 25.30 0.40
N LEU A 191 31.35 25.71 -0.20
CA LEU A 191 32.37 26.55 0.42
C LEU A 191 32.23 27.97 -0.11
N GLU A 192 31.82 28.90 0.74
CA GLU A 192 31.85 30.34 0.45
C GLU A 192 32.77 31.02 1.46
N ASN A 193 33.62 31.96 1.01
CA ASN A 193 34.46 32.77 1.90
C ASN A 193 35.31 31.95 2.92
N ASN A 194 35.87 30.81 2.50
CA ASN A 194 36.57 29.84 3.36
C ASN A 194 35.72 29.17 4.47
N THR A 195 34.40 29.34 4.46
CA THR A 195 33.47 28.64 5.35
C THR A 195 32.71 27.57 4.60
N LEU A 196 32.89 26.31 5.00
CA LEU A 196 32.22 25.17 4.41
C LEU A 196 30.90 24.93 5.13
N SER A 197 29.81 24.82 4.37
CA SER A 197 28.48 24.51 4.91
C SER A 197 27.91 23.28 4.19
N GLN A 198 27.39 22.32 4.97
CA GLN A 198 26.54 21.27 4.43
C GLN A 198 25.15 21.85 4.18
N LYS A 199 24.68 21.84 2.94
CA LYS A 199 23.34 22.38 2.60
C LYS A 199 22.25 21.35 2.82
N TRP A 200 22.47 20.14 2.34
CA TRP A 200 21.50 19.05 2.43
C TRP A 200 22.18 17.68 2.44
N ALA A 201 21.45 16.69 2.93
CA ALA A 201 21.79 15.29 2.85
C ALA A 201 20.56 14.49 2.39
N ARG A 202 20.77 13.49 1.56
CA ARG A 202 19.71 12.66 0.99
C ARG A 202 20.03 11.19 1.16
N ASP A 203 19.02 10.43 1.59
CA ASP A 203 19.12 9.01 1.88
C ASP A 203 18.35 8.19 0.84
N GLU A 204 19.07 7.69 -0.17
CA GLU A 204 18.59 6.84 -1.27
C GLU A 204 18.73 5.35 -0.95
N SER A 205 19.02 5.00 0.30
CA SER A 205 19.27 3.61 0.69
C SER A 205 18.04 2.72 0.73
N LEU A 206 16.84 3.34 0.65
CA LEU A 206 15.53 2.67 0.58
C LEU A 206 14.96 2.60 -0.84
N THR A 207 15.80 2.77 -1.85
CA THR A 207 15.47 2.56 -3.26
C THR A 207 15.29 1.07 -3.57
N ASP A 208 14.44 0.78 -4.56
CA ASP A 208 14.21 -0.56 -5.12
C ASP A 208 13.87 -1.62 -4.05
N VAL A 209 12.69 -1.47 -3.45
CA VAL A 209 12.16 -2.43 -2.47
C VAL A 209 11.90 -3.78 -3.17
N GLN A 210 12.40 -4.88 -2.57
CA GLN A 210 12.23 -6.24 -3.10
C GLN A 210 11.25 -7.08 -2.29
N ALA A 211 11.19 -6.86 -0.98
CA ALA A 211 10.29 -7.60 -0.10
C ALA A 211 9.76 -6.69 1.00
N TYR A 212 8.56 -7.00 1.49
CA TYR A 212 7.94 -6.25 2.57
C TYR A 212 7.18 -7.16 3.52
N THR A 213 7.01 -6.68 4.74
CA THR A 213 6.04 -7.20 5.70
C THR A 213 5.55 -6.04 6.56
N TYR A 214 4.54 -6.27 7.38
CA TYR A 214 4.07 -5.25 8.31
C TYR A 214 3.87 -5.84 9.70
N ALA A 215 4.15 -5.03 10.71
CA ALA A 215 3.92 -5.35 12.10
C ALA A 215 2.94 -4.35 12.70
N SER A 216 1.97 -4.85 13.45
CA SER A 216 1.04 -3.99 14.20
C SER A 216 1.63 -3.67 15.57
N VAL A 217 1.50 -2.43 16.00
CA VAL A 217 1.92 -2.02 17.35
C VAL A 217 0.94 -2.59 18.37
N ASN A 218 1.47 -3.22 19.42
CA ASN A 218 0.64 -3.77 20.48
C ASN A 218 -0.02 -2.65 21.30
N ASP A 219 -1.32 -2.79 21.56
CA ASP A 219 -2.05 -1.91 22.47
C ASP A 219 -1.87 -2.41 23.91
N ASP A 220 -0.96 -1.76 24.65
CA ASP A 220 -0.68 -2.08 26.05
C ASP A 220 -1.93 -2.03 26.94
N SER A 221 -2.89 -1.15 26.62
CA SER A 221 -4.13 -1.01 27.39
C SER A 221 -5.06 -2.20 27.16
N ALA A 222 -5.19 -2.65 25.91
CA ALA A 222 -5.94 -3.84 25.57
C ALA A 222 -5.29 -5.11 26.12
N ALA A 223 -3.96 -5.20 26.07
CA ALA A 223 -3.21 -6.34 26.61
C ALA A 223 -3.44 -6.50 28.13
N LYS A 224 -3.41 -5.40 28.89
CA LYS A 224 -3.72 -5.41 30.33
C LYS A 224 -5.14 -5.90 30.60
N ILE A 225 -6.13 -5.38 29.86
CA ILE A 225 -7.54 -5.81 30.00
C ILE A 225 -7.69 -7.29 29.66
N LEU A 226 -7.02 -7.78 28.61
CA LEU A 226 -7.05 -9.18 28.23
C LEU A 226 -6.43 -10.07 29.32
N SER A 227 -5.31 -9.67 29.91
CA SER A 227 -4.71 -10.41 31.03
C SER A 227 -5.62 -10.44 32.26
N GLU A 228 -6.24 -9.31 32.62
CA GLU A 228 -7.18 -9.23 33.74
C GLU A 228 -8.40 -10.13 33.51
N LEU A 229 -8.95 -10.15 32.29
CA LEU A 229 -10.05 -11.03 31.91
C LEU A 229 -9.66 -12.51 31.95
N ASN A 230 -8.43 -12.84 31.54
CA ASN A 230 -7.93 -14.21 31.57
C ASN A 230 -7.69 -14.70 32.99
N ASP A 231 -7.27 -13.82 33.90
CA ASP A 231 -7.16 -14.14 35.31
C ASP A 231 -8.54 -14.24 35.98
N GLU A 232 -9.48 -13.35 35.64
CA GLU A 232 -10.87 -13.41 36.12
C GLU A 232 -11.54 -14.74 35.73
N LYS A 233 -11.32 -15.23 34.50
CA LYS A 233 -11.86 -16.51 34.01
C LYS A 233 -11.39 -17.73 34.81
N LYS A 234 -10.27 -17.64 35.53
CA LYS A 234 -9.74 -18.74 36.36
C LYS A 234 -10.33 -18.77 37.76
N LEU A 235 -11.08 -17.73 38.17
CA LEU A 235 -11.60 -17.56 39.52
C LEU A 235 -13.05 -18.03 39.65
N ASP A 236 -13.44 -18.39 40.88
CA ASP A 236 -14.84 -18.66 41.22
C ASP A 236 -15.70 -17.39 41.14
N PHE A 237 -17.01 -17.54 40.93
CA PHE A 237 -17.96 -16.42 40.73
C PHE A 237 -17.79 -15.26 41.74
N TRP A 238 -17.74 -15.56 43.05
CA TRP A 238 -17.61 -14.53 44.08
C TRP A 238 -16.23 -13.86 44.09
N GLN A 239 -15.19 -14.63 43.80
CA GLN A 239 -13.81 -14.12 43.70
C GLN A 239 -13.66 -13.24 42.46
N ALA A 240 -14.21 -13.65 41.31
CA ALA A 240 -14.28 -12.87 40.09
C ALA A 240 -15.04 -11.54 40.30
N TYR A 241 -16.18 -11.57 40.99
CA TYR A 241 -16.93 -10.35 41.33
C TYR A 241 -16.10 -9.40 42.20
N LEU A 242 -15.48 -9.90 43.28
CA LEU A 242 -14.65 -9.09 44.16
C LEU A 242 -13.42 -8.54 43.42
N PHE A 243 -12.78 -9.36 42.59
CA PHE A 243 -11.67 -8.99 41.72
C PHE A 243 -12.06 -7.82 40.81
N ARG A 244 -13.21 -7.92 40.13
CA ARG A 244 -13.73 -6.87 39.24
C ARG A 244 -14.03 -5.57 39.99
N VAL A 245 -14.67 -5.65 41.17
CA VAL A 245 -14.97 -4.47 42.00
C VAL A 245 -13.68 -3.79 42.45
N GLN A 246 -12.70 -4.56 42.91
CA GLN A 246 -11.40 -4.02 43.37
C GLN A 246 -10.64 -3.34 42.21
N HIS A 247 -10.54 -3.98 41.04
CA HIS A 247 -9.85 -3.41 39.88
C HIS A 247 -10.56 -2.15 39.37
N ASN A 248 -11.89 -2.17 39.27
CA ASN A 248 -12.66 -0.99 38.88
C ASN A 248 -12.53 0.16 39.89
N TYR A 249 -12.52 -0.13 41.20
CA TYR A 249 -12.32 0.87 42.23
C TYR A 249 -10.92 1.51 42.13
N ARG A 250 -9.87 0.69 41.92
CA ARG A 250 -8.51 1.19 41.70
C ARG A 250 -8.43 2.07 40.45
N ARG A 251 -9.04 1.67 39.34
CA ARG A 251 -9.10 2.45 38.10
C ARG A 251 -9.84 3.78 38.29
N LEU A 252 -10.98 3.76 38.97
CA LEU A 252 -11.74 4.97 39.32
C LEU A 252 -10.91 5.91 40.21
N LYS A 253 -10.28 5.37 41.26
CA LYS A 253 -9.40 6.13 42.16
C LYS A 253 -8.25 6.77 41.39
N GLY A 254 -7.59 6.01 40.50
CA GLY A 254 -6.52 6.53 39.64
C GLY A 254 -7.00 7.68 38.76
N ALA A 255 -8.11 7.48 38.04
CA ALA A 255 -8.70 8.50 37.17
C ALA A 255 -9.14 9.77 37.92
N LEU A 256 -9.59 9.65 39.17
CA LEU A 256 -9.93 10.80 40.01
C LEU A 256 -8.69 11.56 40.49
N ILE A 257 -7.63 10.85 40.89
CA ILE A 257 -6.37 11.44 41.35
C ILE A 257 -5.69 12.21 40.21
N GLU A 258 -5.57 11.61 39.04
CA GLU A 258 -4.98 12.21 37.84
C GLU A 258 -5.68 13.53 37.49
N ARG A 259 -7.02 13.55 37.62
CA ARG A 259 -7.87 14.71 37.34
C ARG A 259 -8.05 15.67 38.52
N ARG A 260 -7.27 15.50 39.60
CA ARG A 260 -7.34 16.32 40.83
C ARG A 260 -8.75 16.43 41.42
N PHE A 261 -9.56 15.37 41.29
CA PHE A 261 -10.95 15.30 41.76
C PHE A 261 -11.88 16.41 41.23
N SER A 262 -11.50 17.11 40.15
CA SER A 262 -12.32 18.17 39.57
C SER A 262 -13.34 17.59 38.60
N VAL A 263 -14.62 17.90 38.78
CA VAL A 263 -15.67 17.54 37.79
C VAL A 263 -15.49 18.35 36.49
N GLY A 264 -14.90 19.56 36.60
CA GLY A 264 -14.66 20.43 35.46
C GLY A 264 -13.61 19.90 34.48
N SER A 265 -12.61 19.14 34.94
CA SER A 265 -11.63 18.51 34.05
C SER A 265 -12.24 17.40 33.20
N PHE A 266 -13.21 16.63 33.73
CA PHE A 266 -13.96 15.65 32.93
C PHE A 266 -14.72 16.28 31.76
N VAL A 267 -15.28 17.47 31.97
CA VAL A 267 -15.99 18.22 30.91
C VAL A 267 -14.98 18.86 29.94
N LYS A 268 -13.84 19.33 30.45
CA LYS A 268 -12.77 19.89 29.63
C LYS A 268 -12.21 18.85 28.66
N ASP A 269 -11.89 17.64 29.13
CA ASP A 269 -11.35 16.55 28.28
C ASP A 269 -12.33 16.14 27.17
N LEU A 270 -13.64 16.29 27.37
CA LEU A 270 -14.65 15.97 26.36
C LEU A 270 -14.70 17.02 25.22
N ILE A 271 -14.30 18.25 25.52
CA ILE A 271 -14.40 19.41 24.63
C ILE A 271 -13.05 19.76 24.01
N ALA A 272 -11.96 19.59 24.75
CA ALA A 272 -10.61 19.91 24.33
C ALA A 272 -10.16 19.03 23.16
N ASP A 273 -9.25 19.56 22.36
CA ASP A 273 -8.56 18.79 21.34
C ASP A 273 -7.57 17.83 22.00
N ASP A 274 -7.40 16.66 21.38
CA ASP A 274 -6.52 15.62 21.88
C ASP A 274 -5.04 16.06 21.72
N ASP A 275 -4.26 15.97 22.79
CA ASP A 275 -2.80 16.14 22.73
C ASP A 275 -2.13 15.03 21.89
N GLU A 276 -0.89 15.23 21.43
CA GLU A 276 -0.17 14.27 20.56
C GLU A 276 -0.12 12.84 21.12
N HIS A 277 0.09 12.69 22.43
CA HIS A 277 0.07 11.37 23.07
C HIS A 277 -1.30 10.69 22.97
N ALA A 278 -2.38 11.44 23.12
CA ALA A 278 -3.75 10.92 22.99
C ALA A 278 -4.05 10.53 21.53
N VAL A 279 -3.59 11.33 20.56
CA VAL A 279 -3.66 11.00 19.13
C VAL A 279 -2.93 9.71 18.83
N ARG A 280 -1.67 9.56 19.29
CA ARG A 280 -0.88 8.35 19.08
C ARG A 280 -1.54 7.11 19.67
N GLN A 281 -2.03 7.18 20.90
CA GLN A 281 -2.72 6.06 21.55
C GLN A 281 -4.01 5.68 20.82
N ARG A 282 -4.75 6.67 20.33
CA ARG A 282 -5.94 6.44 19.51
C ARG A 282 -5.59 5.78 18.18
N ASP A 283 -4.50 6.18 17.53
CA ASP A 283 -4.05 5.59 16.27
C ASP A 283 -3.56 4.14 16.45
N ILE A 284 -2.94 3.82 17.59
CA ILE A 284 -2.63 2.43 17.98
C ILE A 284 -3.93 1.63 18.17
N LYS A 285 -4.89 2.16 18.93
CA LYS A 285 -6.19 1.50 19.18
C LYS A 285 -6.96 1.25 17.89
N PHE A 286 -7.00 2.22 16.99
CA PHE A 286 -7.62 2.10 15.67
C PHE A 286 -6.80 1.27 14.69
N GLY A 287 -5.58 0.87 15.04
CA GLY A 287 -4.69 0.09 14.18
C GLY A 287 -4.27 0.87 12.92
N LEU A 288 -4.24 2.20 13.00
CA LEU A 288 -3.74 3.09 11.96
C LEU A 288 -2.22 3.18 12.00
N LEU A 289 -1.63 3.12 13.20
CA LEU A 289 -0.19 3.07 13.40
C LEU A 289 0.30 1.62 13.27
N LYS A 290 1.05 1.36 12.20
CA LYS A 290 1.76 0.11 11.93
C LYS A 290 3.18 0.43 11.50
N TYR A 291 4.06 -0.54 11.65
CA TYR A 291 5.41 -0.46 11.12
C TYR A 291 5.49 -1.28 9.83
N LEU A 292 5.79 -0.59 8.74
CA LEU A 292 5.98 -1.17 7.42
C LEU A 292 7.46 -1.54 7.30
N ILE A 293 7.76 -2.82 7.28
CA ILE A 293 9.13 -3.32 7.24
C ILE A 293 9.44 -3.66 5.79
N ILE A 294 10.46 -3.01 5.24
CA ILE A 294 10.88 -3.17 3.85
C ILE A 294 12.32 -3.67 3.77
N ALA A 295 12.61 -4.47 2.76
CA ALA A 295 13.96 -4.87 2.39
C ALA A 295 14.27 -4.38 0.97
N THR A 296 15.43 -3.77 0.78
CA THR A 296 15.90 -3.31 -0.52
C THR A 296 16.81 -4.31 -1.21
N ARG A 297 17.01 -4.11 -2.52
CA ARG A 297 17.98 -4.85 -3.33
C ARG A 297 19.42 -4.84 -2.79
N LYS A 298 19.80 -3.81 -2.02
CA LYS A 298 21.12 -3.68 -1.40
C LYS A 298 21.22 -4.34 -0.01
N GLY A 299 20.18 -5.06 0.42
CA GLY A 299 20.20 -5.76 1.70
C GLY A 299 19.93 -4.90 2.92
N LYS A 300 19.44 -3.69 2.72
CA LYS A 300 19.03 -2.83 3.82
C LYS A 300 17.59 -3.15 4.21
N ILE A 301 17.36 -3.35 5.50
CA ILE A 301 16.04 -3.57 6.07
C ILE A 301 15.69 -2.36 6.93
N ALA A 302 14.51 -1.78 6.73
CA ALA A 302 14.06 -0.63 7.51
C ALA A 302 12.60 -0.74 7.89
N ALA A 303 12.23 -0.19 9.04
CA ALA A 303 10.84 0.02 9.41
C ALA A 303 10.44 1.47 9.21
N LEU A 304 9.32 1.66 8.51
CA LEU A 304 8.68 2.95 8.28
C LEU A 304 7.39 3.05 9.09
N ASN A 305 7.11 4.23 9.61
CA ASN A 305 5.82 4.53 10.22
C ASN A 305 4.74 4.62 9.13
N SER A 306 3.67 3.82 9.23
CA SER A 306 2.60 3.80 8.22
C SER A 306 1.82 5.12 8.08
N ILE A 307 1.87 6.00 9.09
CA ILE A 307 1.16 7.29 9.07
C ILE A 307 2.04 8.41 8.51
N THR A 308 3.32 8.47 8.91
CA THR A 308 4.22 9.59 8.55
C THR A 308 5.22 9.26 7.45
N GLY A 309 5.47 7.98 7.19
CA GLY A 309 6.53 7.52 6.29
C GLY A 309 7.94 7.64 6.87
N GLU A 310 8.08 8.14 8.11
CA GLU A 310 9.38 8.31 8.75
C GLU A 310 10.04 6.96 9.06
N LYS A 311 11.35 6.91 8.84
CA LYS A 311 12.19 5.77 9.17
C LYS A 311 12.38 5.69 10.68
N VAL A 312 11.88 4.60 11.28
CA VAL A 312 11.94 4.34 12.73
C VAL A 312 13.26 3.70 13.11
N TRP A 313 13.68 2.70 12.33
CA TRP A 313 14.96 2.04 12.48
C TRP A 313 15.43 1.47 11.14
N GLU A 314 16.71 1.13 11.12
CA GLU A 314 17.41 0.58 9.97
C GLU A 314 18.38 -0.52 10.43
N PHE A 315 18.53 -1.55 9.60
CA PHE A 315 19.37 -2.69 9.85
C PHE A 315 20.03 -3.16 8.54
N GLU A 316 21.35 -3.30 8.54
CA GLU A 316 22.09 -3.84 7.40
C GLU A 316 22.20 -5.35 7.54
N SER A 317 21.53 -6.09 6.64
CA SER A 317 21.52 -7.56 6.71
C SER A 317 22.79 -8.20 6.13
N GLY A 318 23.47 -7.51 5.22
CA GLY A 318 24.59 -8.06 4.46
C GLY A 318 24.20 -8.99 3.30
N PHE A 319 22.90 -9.15 3.01
CA PHE A 319 22.40 -10.00 1.92
C PHE A 319 21.87 -9.18 0.75
N ASN A 320 22.24 -9.48 -0.50
CA ASN A 320 21.81 -8.71 -1.67
C ASN A 320 20.66 -9.39 -2.46
N ASP A 321 20.14 -10.49 -1.95
CA ASP A 321 19.22 -11.40 -2.64
C ASP A 321 18.05 -11.81 -1.76
N ILE A 322 17.52 -10.87 -0.98
CA ILE A 322 16.35 -11.07 -0.11
C ILE A 322 15.11 -11.32 -0.98
N ILE A 323 14.45 -12.46 -0.78
CA ILE A 323 13.22 -12.82 -1.51
C ILE A 323 11.98 -12.47 -0.69
N ARG A 324 12.02 -12.69 0.63
CA ARG A 324 10.83 -12.59 1.47
C ARG A 324 11.15 -12.14 2.89
N LEU A 325 10.23 -11.35 3.43
CA LEU A 325 10.16 -10.98 4.83
C LEU A 325 8.84 -11.48 5.41
N ASP A 326 8.87 -12.08 6.59
CA ASP A 326 7.65 -12.43 7.30
C ASP A 326 7.77 -12.22 8.81
N SER A 327 6.66 -11.76 9.39
CA SER A 327 6.49 -11.52 10.82
C SER A 327 5.87 -12.75 11.48
N LEU A 328 6.59 -13.37 12.42
CA LEU A 328 6.20 -14.59 13.13
C LEU A 328 5.80 -14.32 14.58
N LYS A 329 5.15 -15.31 15.23
CA LYS A 329 4.84 -15.29 16.66
C LYS A 329 4.20 -13.97 17.13
N ASN A 330 3.19 -13.48 16.41
CA ASN A 330 2.51 -12.20 16.69
C ASN A 330 3.46 -10.97 16.70
N ASN A 331 4.37 -10.89 15.72
CA ASN A 331 5.32 -9.78 15.53
C ASN A 331 6.51 -9.75 16.49
N SER A 332 6.80 -10.82 17.23
CA SER A 332 8.00 -10.89 18.07
C SER A 332 9.26 -11.30 17.31
N GLU A 333 9.12 -11.97 16.16
CA GLU A 333 10.24 -12.42 15.34
C GLU A 333 10.02 -12.00 13.89
N LEU A 334 11.08 -11.51 13.23
CA LEU A 334 11.09 -11.20 11.81
C LEU A 334 12.06 -12.15 11.11
N VAL A 335 11.55 -12.90 10.13
CA VAL A 335 12.37 -13.83 9.34
C VAL A 335 12.66 -13.23 7.98
N VAL A 336 13.94 -13.26 7.62
CA VAL A 336 14.47 -12.82 6.33
C VAL A 336 14.92 -14.05 5.56
N PHE A 337 14.37 -14.25 4.37
CA PHE A 337 14.76 -15.33 3.48
C PHE A 337 15.52 -14.79 2.28
N THR A 338 16.62 -15.45 1.91
CA THR A 338 17.40 -15.12 0.70
C THR A 338 17.30 -16.21 -0.36
N LYS A 339 17.60 -15.84 -1.60
CA LYS A 339 17.68 -16.76 -2.74
C LYS A 339 18.79 -17.79 -2.57
N SER A 340 19.95 -17.34 -2.10
CA SER A 340 21.14 -18.15 -1.89
C SER A 340 21.01 -19.20 -0.80
N GLY A 341 19.97 -19.12 0.05
CA GLY A 341 19.71 -20.07 1.12
C GLY A 341 19.99 -19.56 2.55
N PRO A 342 20.98 -18.71 2.85
CA PRO A 342 21.08 -18.07 4.16
C PRO A 342 19.77 -17.40 4.59
N SER A 343 19.43 -17.52 5.87
CA SER A 343 18.25 -16.87 6.44
C SER A 343 18.59 -16.28 7.80
N LEU A 344 17.93 -15.18 8.13
CA LEU A 344 18.15 -14.44 9.36
C LEU A 344 16.85 -14.32 10.14
N VAL A 345 16.90 -14.62 11.43
CA VAL A 345 15.80 -14.37 12.36
C VAL A 345 16.19 -13.23 13.30
N LEU A 346 15.43 -12.16 13.21
CA LEU A 346 15.58 -10.94 13.99
C LEU A 346 14.56 -10.92 15.14
N ASP A 347 14.99 -10.51 16.33
CA ASP A 347 14.09 -10.28 17.47
C ASP A 347 13.45 -8.90 17.34
N THR A 348 12.12 -8.87 17.21
CA THR A 348 11.30 -7.68 17.06
C THR A 348 10.30 -7.52 18.20
N SER A 349 10.55 -8.14 19.36
CA SER A 349 9.70 -8.00 20.56
C SER A 349 9.45 -6.53 20.94
N HIS A 350 10.43 -5.66 20.70
CA HIS A 350 10.29 -4.20 20.75
C HIS A 350 10.34 -3.61 19.33
N ILE A 351 9.25 -3.75 18.59
CA ILE A 351 9.16 -3.42 17.16
C ILE A 351 9.58 -1.96 16.78
N GLY A 352 9.56 -1.03 17.74
CA GLY A 352 10.00 0.35 17.54
C GLY A 352 11.50 0.59 17.74
N ALA A 353 12.28 -0.42 18.11
CA ALA A 353 13.72 -0.34 18.29
C ALA A 353 14.46 -1.13 17.19
N VAL A 354 15.74 -0.83 16.99
CA VAL A 354 16.61 -1.59 16.07
C VAL A 354 16.61 -3.06 16.51
N PRO A 355 16.26 -4.00 15.62
CA PRO A 355 16.19 -5.41 15.97
C PRO A 355 17.58 -6.00 16.23
N SER A 356 17.62 -7.05 17.05
CA SER A 356 18.85 -7.82 17.30
C SER A 356 18.80 -9.16 16.59
N ILE A 357 19.95 -9.69 16.18
CA ILE A 357 20.02 -11.01 15.56
C ILE A 357 19.75 -12.07 16.62
N LYS A 358 18.63 -12.78 16.48
CA LYS A 358 18.27 -13.89 17.37
C LYS A 358 18.95 -15.19 16.94
N ARG A 359 18.91 -15.49 15.64
CA ARG A 359 19.49 -16.71 15.08
C ARG A 359 19.81 -16.55 13.59
N ASN A 360 20.96 -17.06 13.18
CA ASN A 360 21.30 -17.31 11.78
C ASN A 360 20.85 -18.74 11.41
N GLN A 361 20.23 -18.88 10.25
CA GLN A 361 19.78 -20.16 9.70
C GLN A 361 20.32 -20.32 8.28
N VAL A 362 20.44 -21.58 7.84
CA VAL A 362 20.72 -21.89 6.45
C VAL A 362 19.55 -22.72 5.96
N VAL A 363 18.83 -22.14 5.02
CA VAL A 363 17.75 -22.74 4.25
C VAL A 363 18.33 -23.20 2.91
N VAL A 364 17.64 -24.12 2.25
CA VAL A 364 17.98 -24.51 0.88
C VAL A 364 17.86 -23.30 -0.07
N PRO A 365 18.73 -23.16 -1.09
CA PRO A 365 18.56 -22.14 -2.11
C PRO A 365 17.16 -22.23 -2.74
N SER A 366 16.46 -21.10 -2.74
CA SER A 366 15.01 -21.05 -2.97
C SER A 366 14.67 -20.07 -4.08
N THR A 367 13.78 -20.46 -4.99
CA THR A 367 13.21 -19.55 -5.99
C THR A 367 12.00 -18.81 -5.46
N ASP A 368 11.22 -19.47 -4.61
CA ASP A 368 9.95 -18.96 -4.11
C ASP A 368 9.65 -19.53 -2.73
N ILE A 369 9.04 -18.70 -1.87
CA ILE A 369 8.73 -19.03 -0.48
C ILE A 369 7.37 -18.45 -0.14
N GLU A 370 6.48 -19.32 0.33
CA GLU A 370 5.12 -18.95 0.72
C GLU A 370 4.81 -19.41 2.14
N ARG A 371 4.15 -18.53 2.90
CA ARG A 371 3.65 -18.87 4.24
C ARG A 371 2.39 -19.71 4.13
N LEU A 372 2.32 -20.80 4.91
CA LEU A 372 1.18 -21.70 4.91
C LEU A 372 0.04 -21.18 5.81
N GLY A 373 -0.82 -20.34 5.25
CA GLY A 373 -1.96 -19.75 5.97
C GLY A 373 -1.51 -18.92 7.18
N ASP A 374 -2.19 -19.07 8.32
CA ASP A 374 -1.85 -18.37 9.56
C ASP A 374 -0.74 -19.07 10.36
N SER A 375 -0.27 -20.24 9.91
CA SER A 375 0.80 -20.98 10.60
C SER A 375 2.15 -20.27 10.43
N ASP A 376 3.13 -20.64 11.26
CA ASP A 376 4.52 -20.21 11.12
C ASP A 376 5.33 -21.18 10.23
N ASP A 377 4.66 -22.03 9.44
CA ASP A 377 5.28 -22.95 8.49
C ASP A 377 5.35 -22.33 7.09
N PHE A 378 6.40 -22.69 6.35
CA PHE A 378 6.67 -22.16 5.01
C PHE A 378 6.82 -23.28 3.99
N TYR A 379 6.20 -23.08 2.84
CA TYR A 379 6.47 -23.85 1.63
C TYR A 379 7.61 -23.21 0.85
N VAL A 380 8.56 -24.03 0.42
CA VAL A 380 9.77 -23.59 -0.27
C VAL A 380 9.96 -24.36 -1.56
N ARG A 381 10.11 -23.63 -2.65
CA ARG A 381 10.48 -24.14 -3.98
C ARG A 381 11.96 -23.87 -4.22
N THR A 382 12.73 -24.92 -4.51
CA THR A 382 14.17 -24.81 -4.78
C THR A 382 14.46 -24.62 -6.27
N GLU A 383 15.65 -24.11 -6.61
CA GLU A 383 16.08 -23.95 -8.01
C GLU A 383 16.13 -25.28 -8.79
N GLN A 384 16.35 -26.40 -8.10
CA GLN A 384 16.39 -27.73 -8.69
C GLN A 384 14.99 -28.38 -8.83
N GLY A 385 13.92 -27.63 -8.49
CA GLY A 385 12.54 -28.11 -8.52
C GLY A 385 12.13 -28.97 -7.33
N PHE A 386 13.01 -29.19 -6.34
CA PHE A 386 12.61 -29.81 -5.08
C PHE A 386 11.72 -28.87 -4.28
N ARG A 387 10.77 -29.47 -3.55
CA ARG A 387 9.76 -28.79 -2.76
C ARG A 387 9.88 -29.24 -1.31
N VAL A 388 10.02 -28.30 -0.39
CA VAL A 388 10.30 -28.56 1.03
C VAL A 388 9.40 -27.71 1.91
N ILE A 389 9.00 -28.25 3.06
CA ILE A 389 8.29 -27.49 4.10
C ILE A 389 9.31 -27.14 5.18
N LEU A 390 9.51 -25.84 5.42
CA LEU A 390 10.22 -25.36 6.61
C LEU A 390 9.22 -25.22 7.73
N ARG A 391 9.48 -25.93 8.83
CA ARG A 391 8.59 -25.91 9.99
C ARG A 391 9.04 -24.83 10.98
N GLY A 392 8.06 -24.08 11.50
CA GLY A 392 8.26 -23.20 12.65
C GLY A 392 8.38 -23.98 13.96
N ASP A 393 8.61 -23.27 15.07
CA ASP A 393 8.64 -23.85 16.43
C ASP A 393 7.24 -24.26 16.96
N GLY A 394 6.25 -24.45 16.07
CA GLY A 394 4.85 -24.73 16.41
C GLY A 394 4.51 -26.20 16.61
N GLU A 395 3.34 -26.48 17.21
CA GLU A 395 2.80 -27.84 17.29
C GLU A 395 2.40 -28.36 15.90
N ILE A 396 2.66 -29.65 15.64
CA ILE A 396 2.29 -30.30 14.36
C ILE A 396 0.76 -30.28 14.25
N HIS A 397 0.23 -29.46 13.35
CA HIS A 397 -1.17 -29.53 12.99
C HIS A 397 -1.42 -30.87 12.27
N ASN A 398 -2.22 -31.75 12.89
CA ASN A 398 -2.60 -33.04 12.32
C ASN A 398 -3.61 -32.94 11.17
N ASN A 399 -3.98 -31.73 10.74
CA ASN A 399 -4.95 -31.53 9.67
C ASN A 399 -4.26 -31.58 8.30
N GLU A 400 -4.88 -32.27 7.35
CA GLU A 400 -4.49 -32.25 5.95
C GLU A 400 -4.56 -30.82 5.40
N THR A 401 -3.45 -30.33 4.87
CA THR A 401 -3.40 -29.02 4.21
C THR A 401 -3.17 -29.21 2.72
N TYR A 402 -4.03 -28.61 1.91
CA TYR A 402 -3.94 -28.63 0.46
C TYR A 402 -3.22 -27.37 -0.03
N LEU A 403 -2.25 -27.56 -0.92
CA LEU A 403 -1.43 -26.51 -1.50
C LEU A 403 -1.47 -26.64 -3.02
N LEU A 404 -1.62 -25.52 -3.73
CA LEU A 404 -1.50 -25.47 -5.18
C LEU A 404 -0.29 -24.60 -5.52
N ASP A 405 0.73 -25.24 -6.09
CA ASP A 405 1.92 -24.60 -6.62
C ASP A 405 1.72 -24.34 -8.12
N HIS A 406 2.26 -23.22 -8.61
CA HIS A 406 2.22 -22.90 -10.03
C HIS A 406 3.60 -22.45 -10.53
N ASP A 407 3.89 -22.78 -11.78
CA ASP A 407 5.01 -22.22 -12.53
C ASP A 407 4.49 -21.66 -13.87
N LYS A 408 5.40 -21.29 -14.78
CA LYS A 408 5.00 -20.79 -16.10
C LYS A 408 4.43 -21.88 -17.01
N HIS A 409 4.69 -23.15 -16.71
CA HIS A 409 4.42 -24.30 -17.58
C HIS A 409 3.31 -25.22 -17.05
N GLY A 410 2.80 -25.00 -15.84
CA GLY A 410 1.83 -25.89 -15.24
C GLY A 410 1.46 -25.56 -13.80
N LEU A 411 0.59 -26.42 -13.27
CA LEU A 411 0.12 -26.41 -11.89
C LEU A 411 0.43 -27.76 -11.24
N ASN A 412 0.90 -27.74 -9.99
CA ASN A 412 1.10 -28.94 -9.18
C ASN A 412 0.38 -28.79 -7.85
N ALA A 413 -0.52 -29.72 -7.54
CA ALA A 413 -1.19 -29.75 -6.25
C ALA A 413 -0.52 -30.74 -5.30
N PHE A 414 -0.41 -30.33 -4.05
CA PHE A 414 0.17 -31.10 -2.96
C PHE A 414 -0.78 -31.24 -1.78
N ILE A 415 -0.65 -32.36 -1.09
CA ILE A 415 -1.29 -32.64 0.18
C ILE A 415 -0.18 -32.75 1.22
N ILE A 416 -0.32 -31.97 2.29
CA ILE A 416 0.58 -32.00 3.44
C ILE A 416 -0.09 -32.86 4.52
N GLU A 417 0.45 -34.05 4.72
CA GLU A 417 -0.03 -35.02 5.72
C GLU A 417 1.08 -35.30 6.72
N LYS A 418 0.85 -35.01 8.02
CA LYS A 418 1.85 -35.17 9.09
C LYS A 418 3.19 -34.47 8.77
N GLY A 419 3.10 -33.42 7.97
CA GLY A 419 4.21 -32.60 7.49
C GLY A 419 5.07 -33.23 6.39
N ASP A 420 4.62 -34.33 5.77
CA ASP A 420 5.18 -34.85 4.53
C ASP A 420 4.38 -34.30 3.34
N LEU A 421 5.09 -33.86 2.30
CA LEU A 421 4.50 -33.34 1.07
C LEU A 421 4.24 -34.48 0.09
N LYS A 422 2.99 -34.72 -0.28
CA LYS A 422 2.59 -35.71 -1.28
C LYS A 422 1.96 -35.02 -2.47
N GLU A 423 2.36 -35.39 -3.68
CA GLU A 423 1.75 -34.88 -4.91
C GLU A 423 0.36 -35.51 -5.10
N SER A 424 -0.64 -34.68 -5.42
CA SER A 424 -2.03 -35.10 -5.64
C SER A 424 -2.35 -35.17 -7.13
N TRP A 425 -2.29 -34.04 -7.82
CA TRP A 425 -2.51 -33.94 -9.26
C TRP A 425 -1.58 -32.90 -9.87
N LYS A 426 -1.35 -33.05 -11.18
CA LYS A 426 -0.49 -32.16 -11.96
C LYS A 426 -1.15 -31.83 -13.29
N LEU A 427 -1.02 -30.58 -13.70
CA LEU A 427 -1.45 -30.07 -14.99
C LEU A 427 -0.23 -29.49 -15.72
N ASP A 428 0.17 -30.11 -16.83
CA ASP A 428 1.22 -29.60 -17.71
C ASP A 428 0.60 -28.89 -18.92
N LEU A 429 1.10 -27.70 -19.25
CA LEU A 429 0.69 -26.93 -20.42
C LEU A 429 1.43 -27.37 -21.69
N LYS A 430 0.90 -26.95 -22.84
CA LYS A 430 1.60 -27.16 -24.11
C LYS A 430 2.86 -26.27 -24.18
N PRO A 431 3.88 -26.64 -24.99
CA PRO A 431 5.14 -25.88 -25.06
C PRO A 431 5.02 -24.41 -25.45
N ASN A 432 3.95 -24.01 -26.15
CA ASN A 432 3.71 -22.63 -26.60
C ASN A 432 2.78 -21.84 -25.66
N GLU A 433 2.27 -22.49 -24.61
CA GLU A 433 1.35 -21.94 -23.63
C GLU A 433 2.11 -21.58 -22.35
N GLU A 434 1.88 -20.39 -21.81
CA GLU A 434 2.49 -19.92 -20.56
C GLU A 434 1.43 -19.39 -19.59
N ILE A 435 1.54 -19.73 -18.31
CA ILE A 435 0.75 -19.07 -17.25
C ILE A 435 1.32 -17.68 -17.03
N ILE A 436 0.50 -16.65 -17.31
CA ILE A 436 0.90 -15.24 -17.18
C ILE A 436 0.32 -14.57 -15.94
N ALA A 437 -0.78 -15.08 -15.40
CA ALA A 437 -1.41 -14.57 -14.20
C ALA A 437 -2.10 -15.68 -13.42
N PHE A 438 -2.06 -15.60 -12.09
CA PHE A 438 -2.63 -16.57 -11.17
C PHE A 438 -3.20 -15.84 -9.95
N ALA A 439 -4.36 -16.26 -9.47
CA ALA A 439 -4.92 -15.79 -8.21
C ALA A 439 -5.73 -16.90 -7.53
N ALA A 440 -5.36 -17.22 -6.29
CA ALA A 440 -6.13 -18.10 -5.43
C ALA A 440 -7.17 -17.30 -4.61
N ARG A 441 -8.28 -17.96 -4.26
CA ARG A 441 -9.29 -17.38 -3.37
C ARG A 441 -8.71 -17.18 -1.97
N ASP A 442 -8.79 -15.96 -1.47
CA ASP A 442 -8.40 -15.66 -0.10
C ASP A 442 -9.34 -16.33 0.93
N ARG A 443 -8.82 -16.63 2.12
CA ARG A 443 -9.57 -17.28 3.21
C ARG A 443 -10.27 -16.29 4.14
N ASP A 444 -10.43 -15.05 3.69
CA ASP A 444 -11.14 -14.00 4.40
C ASP A 444 -12.56 -14.46 4.81
N PRO A 445 -13.04 -14.08 6.01
CA PRO A 445 -14.38 -14.43 6.45
C PRO A 445 -15.45 -13.76 5.58
N SER A 446 -16.44 -14.55 5.15
CA SER A 446 -17.63 -14.08 4.44
C SER A 446 -18.69 -13.59 5.41
N VAL A 447 -19.14 -12.33 5.28
CA VAL A 447 -20.18 -11.75 6.15
C VAL A 447 -21.59 -12.15 5.72
N SER A 448 -21.82 -12.29 4.42
CA SER A 448 -23.15 -12.54 3.85
C SER A 448 -23.14 -13.75 2.92
N LEU A 449 -24.09 -14.66 3.12
CA LEU A 449 -24.24 -15.88 2.32
C LEU A 449 -24.83 -15.64 0.92
N GLY A 450 -25.51 -14.52 0.70
CA GLY A 450 -26.22 -14.24 -0.53
C GLY A 450 -26.46 -12.75 -0.73
N ASN A 451 -26.71 -12.38 -1.98
CA ASN A 451 -27.09 -11.02 -2.36
C ASN A 451 -28.61 -10.87 -2.27
N ILE A 452 -29.09 -9.78 -1.68
CA ILE A 452 -30.53 -9.49 -1.58
C ILE A 452 -30.96 -8.76 -2.86
N LEU A 453 -31.90 -9.36 -3.59
CA LEU A 453 -32.52 -8.81 -4.80
C LEU A 453 -33.61 -7.80 -4.45
N GLY A 454 -34.03 -6.96 -5.40
CA GLY A 454 -34.94 -5.84 -5.11
C GLY A 454 -36.38 -6.27 -4.73
N ASN A 455 -36.77 -7.48 -5.09
CA ASN A 455 -38.00 -8.14 -4.63
C ASN A 455 -37.84 -8.86 -3.27
N ARG A 456 -36.72 -8.64 -2.55
CA ARG A 456 -36.35 -9.25 -1.27
C ARG A 456 -36.08 -10.75 -1.31
N THR A 457 -35.93 -11.33 -2.50
CA THR A 457 -35.39 -12.69 -2.65
C THR A 457 -33.87 -12.67 -2.55
N VAL A 458 -33.26 -13.83 -2.30
CA VAL A 458 -31.83 -13.97 -2.05
C VAL A 458 -31.20 -14.80 -3.15
N LEU A 459 -30.11 -14.31 -3.70
CA LEU A 459 -29.25 -15.04 -4.62
C LEU A 459 -28.02 -15.56 -3.86
N TYR A 460 -27.95 -16.86 -3.63
CA TYR A 460 -26.91 -17.47 -2.81
C TYR A 460 -25.57 -17.53 -3.54
N LYS A 461 -24.52 -17.01 -2.90
CA LYS A 461 -23.15 -16.96 -3.43
C LYS A 461 -22.53 -18.35 -3.37
N TYR A 462 -21.68 -18.67 -4.33
CA TYR A 462 -20.86 -19.87 -4.25
C TYR A 462 -19.59 -19.60 -3.42
N LEU A 463 -19.58 -20.07 -2.17
CA LEU A 463 -18.54 -19.77 -1.17
C LEU A 463 -17.57 -20.94 -0.93
N TYR A 464 -17.26 -21.71 -1.98
CA TYR A 464 -16.30 -22.80 -1.87
C TYR A 464 -14.87 -22.26 -1.70
N PRO A 465 -14.12 -22.66 -0.65
CA PRO A 465 -12.83 -22.05 -0.31
C PRO A 465 -11.66 -22.50 -1.19
N HIS A 466 -11.77 -23.64 -1.87
CA HIS A 466 -10.66 -24.27 -2.61
C HIS A 466 -10.73 -23.96 -4.10
N LEU A 467 -10.65 -22.66 -4.44
CA LEU A 467 -10.72 -22.17 -5.82
C LEU A 467 -9.49 -21.37 -6.18
N ALA A 468 -9.01 -21.54 -7.41
CA ALA A 468 -8.00 -20.68 -8.03
C ALA A 468 -8.36 -20.37 -9.48
N SER A 469 -7.99 -19.17 -9.93
CA SER A 469 -8.14 -18.73 -11.31
C SER A 469 -6.77 -18.44 -11.91
N TYR A 470 -6.56 -18.84 -13.16
CA TYR A 470 -5.30 -18.64 -13.87
C TYR A 470 -5.54 -18.33 -15.35
N ALA A 471 -4.62 -17.55 -15.92
CA ALA A 471 -4.63 -17.14 -17.32
C ALA A 471 -3.46 -17.77 -18.07
N ILE A 472 -3.76 -18.36 -19.22
CA ILE A 472 -2.80 -18.95 -20.15
C ILE A 472 -2.73 -18.05 -21.38
N ALA A 473 -1.52 -17.68 -21.78
CA ALA A 473 -1.24 -17.05 -23.06
C ALA A 473 -0.72 -18.09 -24.05
N ASP A 474 -1.37 -18.18 -25.21
CA ASP A 474 -0.79 -18.83 -26.38
C ASP A 474 -0.22 -17.76 -27.31
N ARG A 475 1.11 -17.64 -27.33
CA ARG A 475 1.81 -16.65 -28.16
C ARG A 475 1.80 -16.99 -29.66
N SER A 476 1.53 -18.25 -30.01
CA SER A 476 1.52 -18.70 -31.41
C SER A 476 0.22 -18.30 -32.12
N VAL A 477 -0.90 -18.37 -31.40
CA VAL A 477 -2.23 -17.99 -31.91
C VAL A 477 -2.58 -16.55 -31.55
N GLY A 478 -2.02 -15.99 -30.47
CA GLY A 478 -2.42 -14.68 -29.96
C GLY A 478 -3.67 -14.74 -29.08
N SER A 479 -3.96 -15.90 -28.48
CA SER A 479 -5.18 -16.14 -27.70
C SER A 479 -4.91 -16.20 -26.20
N LEU A 480 -5.82 -15.63 -25.41
CA LEU A 480 -5.81 -15.68 -23.95
C LEU A 480 -6.93 -16.60 -23.47
N SER A 481 -6.60 -17.61 -22.68
CA SER A 481 -7.60 -18.44 -21.99
C SER A 481 -7.54 -18.26 -20.48
N VAL A 482 -8.72 -18.13 -19.85
CA VAL A 482 -8.83 -17.94 -18.40
C VAL A 482 -9.64 -19.08 -17.81
N HIS A 483 -9.10 -19.73 -16.80
CA HIS A 483 -9.61 -20.97 -16.23
C HIS A 483 -9.90 -20.80 -14.74
N LEU A 484 -10.99 -21.41 -14.26
CA LEU A 484 -11.29 -21.58 -12.83
C LEU A 484 -11.14 -23.05 -12.48
N VAL A 485 -10.31 -23.37 -11.50
CA VAL A 485 -10.02 -24.74 -11.08
C VAL A 485 -10.29 -24.94 -9.59
N ASP A 486 -10.75 -26.13 -9.23
CA ASP A 486 -10.74 -26.61 -7.85
C ASP A 486 -9.33 -27.01 -7.46
N THR A 487 -8.78 -26.36 -6.42
CA THR A 487 -7.39 -26.59 -6.01
C THR A 487 -7.15 -27.97 -5.41
N ILE A 488 -8.20 -28.68 -5.00
CA ILE A 488 -8.11 -30.01 -4.39
C ILE A 488 -8.21 -31.10 -5.44
N THR A 489 -9.23 -31.07 -6.30
CA THR A 489 -9.50 -32.13 -7.27
C THR A 489 -8.85 -31.90 -8.64
N GLY A 490 -8.48 -30.65 -8.96
CA GLY A 490 -8.02 -30.26 -10.29
C GLY A 490 -9.16 -30.15 -11.31
N GLU A 491 -10.43 -30.21 -10.89
CA GLU A 491 -11.55 -30.08 -11.79
C GLU A 491 -11.67 -28.64 -12.34
N LEU A 492 -11.79 -28.55 -13.66
CA LEU A 492 -12.02 -27.29 -14.36
C LEU A 492 -13.50 -26.90 -14.30
N LEU A 493 -13.81 -25.82 -13.57
CA LEU A 493 -15.18 -25.35 -13.34
C LEU A 493 -15.64 -24.31 -14.37
N TYR A 494 -14.72 -23.52 -14.91
CA TYR A 494 -15.00 -22.46 -15.89
C TYR A 494 -13.84 -22.28 -16.85
N THR A 495 -14.14 -21.90 -18.08
CA THR A 495 -13.13 -21.50 -19.08
C THR A 495 -13.68 -20.39 -19.96
N SER A 496 -12.85 -19.39 -20.21
CA SER A 496 -13.08 -18.30 -21.15
C SER A 496 -11.97 -18.27 -22.19
N TYR A 497 -12.30 -18.02 -23.45
CA TYR A 497 -11.33 -17.86 -24.54
C TYR A 497 -11.48 -16.47 -25.14
N HIS A 498 -10.35 -15.81 -25.39
CA HIS A 498 -10.27 -14.47 -25.99
C HIS A 498 -9.30 -14.51 -27.16
N GLU A 499 -9.81 -14.23 -28.37
CA GLU A 499 -9.08 -14.22 -29.64
C GLU A 499 -9.17 -12.83 -30.31
N ASP A 500 -9.22 -11.79 -29.49
CA ASP A 500 -9.48 -10.39 -29.87
C ASP A 500 -8.19 -9.56 -29.98
N GLY A 501 -7.09 -10.19 -30.42
CA GLY A 501 -5.80 -9.52 -30.60
C GLY A 501 -5.20 -9.02 -29.29
N VAL A 502 -5.03 -9.94 -28.33
CA VAL A 502 -4.48 -9.65 -26.99
C VAL A 502 -3.00 -9.29 -27.10
N ASN A 503 -2.61 -8.18 -26.45
CA ASN A 503 -1.22 -7.75 -26.42
C ASN A 503 -0.53 -8.27 -25.14
N PHE A 504 0.27 -9.32 -25.27
CA PHE A 504 1.01 -9.93 -24.15
C PHE A 504 2.25 -9.15 -23.69
N ASN A 505 2.60 -8.04 -24.34
CA ASN A 505 3.65 -7.14 -23.82
C ASN A 505 3.11 -6.23 -22.71
N LEU A 506 1.79 -6.11 -22.60
CA LEU A 506 1.11 -5.38 -21.54
C LEU A 506 0.67 -6.33 -20.43
N PRO A 507 0.57 -5.85 -19.18
CA PRO A 507 0.28 -6.69 -18.02
C PRO A 507 -1.13 -7.29 -18.08
N VAL A 508 -1.22 -8.58 -17.73
CA VAL A 508 -2.47 -9.29 -17.49
C VAL A 508 -2.54 -9.61 -16.01
N ASN A 509 -3.64 -9.21 -15.37
CA ASN A 509 -3.80 -9.35 -13.92
C ASN A 509 -5.06 -10.16 -13.63
N ILE A 510 -5.03 -10.98 -12.57
CA ILE A 510 -6.20 -11.66 -12.02
C ILE A 510 -6.32 -11.29 -10.55
N LEU A 511 -7.54 -10.98 -10.12
CA LEU A 511 -7.89 -10.71 -8.74
C LEU A 511 -9.03 -11.63 -8.33
N PHE A 512 -8.81 -12.43 -7.29
CA PHE A 512 -9.82 -13.34 -6.75
C PHE A 512 -10.45 -12.74 -5.48
N GLY A 513 -11.77 -12.57 -5.48
CA GLY A 513 -12.56 -12.09 -4.35
C GLY A 513 -13.30 -13.21 -3.62
N GLU A 514 -14.40 -12.86 -2.94
CA GLU A 514 -15.13 -13.81 -2.08
C GLU A 514 -15.83 -14.94 -2.86
N TYR A 515 -16.54 -14.60 -3.93
CA TYR A 515 -17.32 -15.51 -4.79
C TYR A 515 -17.18 -15.15 -6.28
N TRP A 516 -16.22 -14.29 -6.59
CA TRP A 516 -16.04 -13.70 -7.90
C TRP A 516 -14.56 -13.54 -8.15
N PHE A 517 -14.18 -13.50 -9.41
CA PHE A 517 -12.84 -13.10 -9.81
C PHE A 517 -12.93 -12.12 -10.97
N ILE A 518 -11.93 -11.26 -11.06
CA ILE A 518 -11.81 -10.25 -12.09
C ILE A 518 -10.48 -10.46 -12.76
N TYR A 519 -10.44 -10.34 -14.07
CA TYR A 519 -9.19 -10.34 -14.81
C TYR A 519 -9.17 -9.20 -15.81
N THR A 520 -7.97 -8.70 -16.06
CA THR A 520 -7.76 -7.55 -16.92
C THR A 520 -6.71 -7.87 -17.95
N TYR A 521 -6.94 -7.47 -19.19
CA TYR A 521 -6.01 -7.65 -20.30
C TYR A 521 -6.20 -6.53 -21.32
N PHE A 522 -5.15 -6.21 -22.06
CA PHE A 522 -5.24 -5.25 -23.16
C PHE A 522 -5.53 -5.97 -24.47
N SER A 523 -6.44 -5.42 -25.26
CA SER A 523 -6.92 -6.02 -26.50
C SER A 523 -7.01 -4.96 -27.59
N SER A 524 -6.66 -5.34 -28.83
CA SER A 524 -6.69 -4.42 -29.97
C SER A 524 -8.08 -4.33 -30.63
N GLU A 525 -8.89 -5.39 -30.53
CA GLU A 525 -10.23 -5.46 -31.11
C GLU A 525 -11.30 -5.54 -30.02
N PRO A 526 -12.49 -4.92 -30.15
CA PRO A 526 -12.94 -4.09 -31.26
C PRO A 526 -12.31 -2.69 -31.27
N ILE A 527 -11.77 -2.26 -30.13
CA ILE A 527 -11.03 -1.01 -29.94
C ILE A 527 -9.80 -1.28 -29.07
N PRO A 528 -8.67 -0.59 -29.30
CA PRO A 528 -7.44 -0.77 -28.54
C PRO A 528 -7.57 -0.16 -27.15
N GLU A 529 -8.12 -0.94 -26.21
CA GLU A 529 -8.39 -0.49 -24.83
C GLU A 529 -8.11 -1.61 -23.82
N GLN A 530 -7.93 -1.20 -22.56
CA GLN A 530 -7.86 -2.11 -21.44
C GLN A 530 -9.25 -2.71 -21.17
N LYS A 531 -9.34 -4.03 -21.08
CA LYS A 531 -10.59 -4.73 -20.75
C LYS A 531 -10.54 -5.24 -19.32
N ILE A 532 -11.68 -5.15 -18.64
CA ILE A 532 -11.93 -5.71 -17.31
C ILE A 532 -13.08 -6.69 -17.43
N SER A 533 -12.79 -7.97 -17.22
CA SER A 533 -13.80 -9.02 -17.23
C SER A 533 -14.10 -9.50 -15.81
N VAL A 534 -15.38 -9.54 -15.47
CA VAL A 534 -15.90 -9.91 -14.17
C VAL A 534 -16.65 -11.22 -14.28
N VAL A 535 -16.30 -12.17 -13.43
CA VAL A 535 -16.95 -13.48 -13.32
C VAL A 535 -17.47 -13.65 -11.90
N GLU A 536 -18.79 -13.85 -11.75
CA GLU A 536 -19.46 -14.04 -10.46
C GLU A 536 -20.01 -15.47 -10.38
N LEU A 537 -19.79 -16.12 -9.23
CA LEU A 537 -20.15 -17.53 -8.97
C LEU A 537 -21.31 -17.61 -7.97
N TYR A 538 -22.37 -18.31 -8.36
CA TYR A 538 -23.58 -18.52 -7.53
C TYR A 538 -23.86 -20.00 -7.36
N GLU A 539 -24.56 -20.36 -6.27
CA GLU A 539 -25.06 -21.73 -6.10
C GLU A 539 -26.09 -22.08 -7.18
N SER A 540 -26.98 -21.13 -7.43
CA SER A 540 -28.02 -21.20 -8.44
C SER A 540 -28.41 -19.77 -8.84
N LEU A 541 -28.75 -19.57 -10.10
CA LEU A 541 -29.26 -18.32 -10.65
C LEU A 541 -30.76 -18.15 -10.39
N GLU A 542 -31.45 -19.21 -9.98
CA GLU A 542 -32.84 -19.12 -9.55
C GLU A 542 -32.92 -18.48 -8.15
N PRO A 543 -33.65 -17.36 -7.97
CA PRO A 543 -33.75 -16.70 -6.69
C PRO A 543 -34.31 -17.61 -5.57
N ASN A 544 -33.84 -17.44 -4.34
CA ASN A 544 -34.18 -18.23 -3.16
C ASN A 544 -33.92 -19.74 -3.26
N THR A 545 -33.11 -20.19 -4.22
CA THR A 545 -32.73 -21.60 -4.32
C THR A 545 -31.33 -21.80 -3.74
N ARG A 546 -31.26 -22.52 -2.62
CA ARG A 546 -30.01 -22.94 -2.00
C ARG A 546 -29.79 -24.41 -2.28
N VAL A 547 -28.66 -24.75 -2.88
CA VAL A 547 -28.31 -26.13 -3.22
C VAL A 547 -27.42 -26.72 -2.11
N SER A 548 -26.70 -25.88 -1.37
CA SER A 548 -25.88 -26.30 -0.24
C SER A 548 -26.72 -26.70 1.00
N ASN A 549 -26.33 -27.78 1.66
CA ASN A 549 -26.91 -28.20 2.93
C ASN A 549 -26.33 -27.35 4.09
N SER A 550 -27.18 -26.67 4.86
CA SER A 550 -26.73 -25.75 5.92
C SER A 550 -26.10 -26.45 7.13
N SER A 551 -26.26 -27.77 7.24
CA SER A 551 -25.91 -28.54 8.44
C SER A 551 -24.60 -29.32 8.33
N GLU A 552 -23.97 -29.35 7.16
CA GLU A 552 -22.79 -30.16 6.89
C GLU A 552 -21.69 -29.31 6.25
N VAL A 553 -20.46 -29.41 6.77
CA VAL A 553 -19.28 -28.86 6.10
C VAL A 553 -19.01 -29.75 4.90
N ALA A 554 -19.18 -29.23 3.69
CA ALA A 554 -18.93 -29.99 2.47
C ALA A 554 -17.50 -30.52 2.48
N SER A 555 -17.34 -31.84 2.40
CA SER A 555 -16.03 -32.45 2.22
C SER A 555 -15.55 -32.14 0.81
N ALA A 556 -14.39 -31.48 0.71
CA ALA A 556 -13.86 -31.00 -0.56
C ALA A 556 -13.67 -32.10 -1.61
N LEU A 557 -13.27 -33.31 -1.18
CA LEU A 557 -13.06 -34.46 -2.09
C LEU A 557 -14.37 -35.05 -2.64
N SER A 558 -15.49 -34.82 -1.97
CA SER A 558 -16.81 -35.35 -2.35
C SER A 558 -17.78 -34.26 -2.78
N ASN A 559 -17.31 -33.03 -2.91
CA ASN A 559 -18.15 -31.90 -3.29
C ASN A 559 -18.56 -32.03 -4.76
N THR A 560 -19.81 -32.43 -5.01
CA THR A 560 -20.36 -32.54 -6.37
C THR A 560 -21.01 -31.24 -6.85
N MET A 561 -21.04 -30.19 -6.02
CA MET A 561 -21.77 -28.97 -6.30
C MET A 561 -20.96 -28.01 -7.16
N LYS A 562 -21.44 -27.77 -8.38
CA LYS A 562 -20.83 -26.85 -9.34
C LYS A 562 -21.48 -25.46 -9.28
N PRO A 563 -20.70 -24.38 -9.46
CA PRO A 563 -21.25 -23.04 -9.50
C PRO A 563 -22.03 -22.78 -10.80
N GLN A 564 -23.07 -21.97 -10.72
CA GLN A 564 -23.62 -21.27 -11.88
C GLN A 564 -22.95 -19.90 -12.01
N ILE A 565 -22.59 -19.54 -13.24
CA ILE A 565 -21.63 -18.46 -13.50
C ILE A 565 -22.28 -17.36 -14.32
N VAL A 566 -22.04 -16.11 -13.95
CA VAL A 566 -22.43 -14.91 -14.72
C VAL A 566 -21.19 -14.10 -15.04
N THR A 567 -21.11 -13.63 -16.29
CA THR A 567 -19.93 -12.92 -16.80
C THR A 567 -20.30 -11.61 -17.47
N LYS A 568 -19.50 -10.56 -17.25
CA LYS A 568 -19.55 -9.31 -18.02
C LYS A 568 -18.17 -8.74 -18.24
N ALA A 569 -18.00 -8.05 -19.36
CA ALA A 569 -16.80 -7.29 -19.69
C ALA A 569 -17.07 -5.78 -19.67
N TYR A 570 -16.05 -5.02 -19.35
CA TYR A 570 -16.00 -3.57 -19.30
C TYR A 570 -14.74 -3.07 -20.00
N PHE A 571 -14.80 -1.86 -20.53
CA PHE A 571 -13.66 -1.14 -21.05
C PHE A 571 -13.15 -0.15 -20.01
N TYR A 572 -11.84 0.02 -19.96
CA TYR A 572 -11.13 0.95 -19.10
C TYR A 572 -10.12 1.76 -19.93
N PRO A 573 -10.05 3.11 -19.78
CA PRO A 573 -9.26 3.95 -20.67
C PRO A 573 -7.73 3.78 -20.56
N GLU A 574 -7.22 3.42 -19.38
CA GLU A 574 -5.77 3.33 -19.11
C GLU A 574 -5.31 1.89 -18.89
N VAL A 575 -4.03 1.63 -19.15
CA VAL A 575 -3.41 0.33 -18.90
C VAL A 575 -3.26 0.11 -17.39
N ILE A 576 -3.77 -1.03 -16.91
CA ILE A 576 -3.70 -1.40 -15.49
C ILE A 576 -2.47 -2.27 -15.29
N LYS A 577 -1.49 -1.73 -14.58
CA LYS A 577 -0.23 -2.39 -14.28
C LYS A 577 -0.36 -3.46 -13.20
N ASN A 578 -0.98 -3.11 -12.07
CA ASN A 578 -1.18 -4.03 -10.95
C ASN A 578 -2.57 -3.81 -10.32
N MET A 579 -3.10 -4.84 -9.65
CA MET A 579 -4.40 -4.79 -8.97
C MET A 579 -4.36 -5.47 -7.61
N VAL A 580 -5.03 -4.87 -6.62
CA VAL A 580 -5.23 -5.50 -5.32
C VAL A 580 -6.62 -5.23 -4.74
N LEU A 581 -7.11 -6.14 -3.90
CA LEU A 581 -8.36 -5.98 -3.17
C LEU A 581 -8.12 -5.28 -1.83
N SER A 582 -9.01 -4.35 -1.47
CA SER A 582 -9.01 -3.76 -0.12
C SER A 582 -9.31 -4.81 0.95
N LYS A 583 -8.44 -4.93 1.95
CA LYS A 583 -8.61 -5.81 3.10
C LYS A 583 -9.07 -5.03 4.33
N THR A 584 -10.06 -5.57 5.03
CA THR A 584 -10.58 -5.07 6.31
C THR A 584 -10.76 -6.22 7.27
N LYS A 585 -10.88 -5.92 8.57
CA LYS A 585 -10.83 -6.90 9.64
C LYS A 585 -11.93 -7.97 9.54
N PHE A 586 -13.14 -7.56 9.16
CA PHE A 586 -14.31 -8.45 9.09
C PHE A 586 -14.90 -8.57 7.68
N GLY A 587 -14.43 -7.80 6.70
CA GLY A 587 -14.94 -7.85 5.33
C GLY A 587 -16.39 -7.36 5.17
N ILE A 588 -16.87 -6.47 6.06
CA ILE A 588 -18.22 -5.89 6.04
C ILE A 588 -18.31 -4.73 5.06
N THR A 589 -17.28 -3.87 5.01
CA THR A 589 -17.26 -2.73 4.09
C THR A 589 -17.27 -3.20 2.63
N THR A 590 -17.75 -2.37 1.71
CA THR A 590 -17.71 -2.71 0.28
C THR A 590 -16.27 -2.90 -0.17
N LYS A 591 -15.96 -4.01 -0.83
CA LYS A 591 -14.62 -4.23 -1.38
C LYS A 591 -14.30 -3.19 -2.47
N ALA A 592 -13.14 -2.56 -2.38
CA ALA A 592 -12.56 -1.71 -3.40
C ALA A 592 -11.42 -2.44 -4.11
N ILE A 593 -11.38 -2.32 -5.43
CA ILE A 593 -10.31 -2.85 -6.28
C ILE A 593 -9.37 -1.69 -6.56
N ILE A 594 -8.19 -1.72 -5.95
CA ILE A 594 -7.17 -0.70 -6.16
C ILE A 594 -6.39 -1.06 -7.43
N LEU A 595 -6.22 -0.08 -8.31
CA LEU A 595 -5.53 -0.19 -9.59
C LEU A 595 -4.30 0.72 -9.56
N GLU A 596 -3.15 0.15 -9.91
CA GLU A 596 -1.97 0.92 -10.31
C GLU A 596 -1.98 1.07 -11.83
N LEU A 597 -1.93 2.29 -12.32
CA LEU A 597 -1.97 2.62 -13.74
C LEU A 597 -0.54 2.77 -14.29
N GLU A 598 -0.37 2.64 -15.61
CA GLU A 598 0.94 2.76 -16.27
C GLU A 598 1.60 4.14 -16.05
N ASN A 599 0.79 5.20 -15.93
CA ASN A 599 1.26 6.57 -15.63
C ASN A 599 1.72 6.74 -14.16
N GLY A 600 1.66 5.69 -13.34
CA GLY A 600 2.03 5.69 -11.92
C GLY A 600 0.90 6.11 -10.98
N GLN A 601 -0.22 6.65 -11.49
CA GLN A 601 -1.35 6.99 -10.65
C GLN A 601 -1.98 5.74 -10.02
N ILE A 602 -2.48 5.91 -8.80
CA ILE A 602 -3.22 4.85 -8.11
C ILE A 602 -4.65 5.32 -7.95
N THR A 603 -5.58 4.48 -8.37
CA THR A 603 -7.03 4.73 -8.27
C THR A 603 -7.72 3.52 -7.65
N TYR A 604 -8.98 3.66 -7.25
CA TYR A 604 -9.76 2.50 -6.84
C TYR A 604 -11.15 2.48 -7.46
N LEU A 605 -11.60 1.28 -7.80
CA LEU A 605 -12.94 1.00 -8.29
C LEU A 605 -13.71 0.20 -7.25
N PRO A 606 -14.83 0.73 -6.71
CA PRO A 606 -15.72 -0.05 -5.88
C PRO A 606 -16.28 -1.27 -6.63
N LYS A 607 -16.28 -2.45 -6.00
CA LYS A 607 -16.74 -3.71 -6.62
C LYS A 607 -18.18 -3.65 -7.13
N TYR A 608 -19.05 -2.84 -6.52
CA TYR A 608 -20.44 -2.73 -6.98
C TYR A 608 -20.56 -2.11 -8.38
N LEU A 609 -19.57 -1.33 -8.85
CA LEU A 609 -19.48 -0.83 -10.23
C LEU A 609 -19.24 -1.96 -11.23
N LEU A 610 -18.43 -2.94 -10.82
CA LEU A 610 -18.00 -4.09 -11.60
C LEU A 610 -18.87 -5.30 -11.27
N SER A 611 -20.14 -5.32 -11.67
CA SER A 611 -21.04 -6.46 -11.40
C SER A 611 -21.53 -7.15 -12.67
N ALA A 612 -21.34 -8.47 -12.73
CA ALA A 612 -21.72 -9.29 -13.87
C ALA A 612 -23.25 -9.36 -14.08
N ARG A 613 -24.05 -9.04 -13.06
CA ARG A 613 -25.52 -9.05 -13.15
C ARG A 613 -26.12 -7.78 -13.75
N ARG A 614 -25.32 -6.74 -14.04
CA ARG A 614 -25.83 -5.48 -14.59
C ARG A 614 -26.46 -5.68 -15.97
N ARG A 615 -27.60 -5.02 -16.18
CA ARG A 615 -28.35 -5.00 -17.43
C ARG A 615 -28.46 -3.58 -17.95
N GLU A 616 -28.65 -3.44 -19.25
CA GLU A 616 -28.97 -2.14 -19.84
C GLU A 616 -30.23 -1.55 -19.21
N GLU A 617 -30.30 -0.23 -19.07
CA GLU A 617 -31.42 0.40 -18.36
C GLU A 617 -32.78 0.05 -18.96
N SER A 618 -32.84 -0.11 -20.29
CA SER A 618 -34.03 -0.52 -21.04
C SER A 618 -34.56 -1.90 -20.66
N GLN A 619 -33.68 -2.77 -20.15
CA GLN A 619 -33.98 -4.15 -19.77
C GLN A 619 -34.18 -4.32 -18.25
N MET A 620 -33.96 -3.26 -17.46
CA MET A 620 -34.12 -3.32 -16.00
C MET A 620 -35.59 -3.25 -15.59
N SER A 621 -36.02 -4.25 -14.82
CA SER A 621 -37.32 -4.22 -14.14
C SER A 621 -37.36 -3.15 -13.03
N ASN A 622 -38.56 -2.74 -12.63
CA ASN A 622 -38.75 -1.90 -11.44
C ASN A 622 -38.19 -2.56 -10.17
N ASP A 623 -38.16 -3.89 -10.11
CA ASP A 623 -37.55 -4.59 -8.98
C ASP A 623 -36.02 -4.60 -9.08
N ASP A 624 -35.44 -4.72 -10.27
CA ASP A 624 -33.98 -4.62 -10.47
C ASP A 624 -33.46 -3.24 -10.01
N LYS A 625 -34.23 -2.17 -10.29
CA LYS A 625 -33.91 -0.80 -9.85
C LYS A 625 -34.00 -0.60 -8.33
N LYS A 626 -34.63 -1.51 -7.58
CA LYS A 626 -34.69 -1.49 -6.11
C LYS A 626 -33.51 -2.20 -5.45
N GLU A 627 -32.68 -2.93 -6.21
CA GLU A 627 -31.48 -3.53 -5.64
C GLU A 627 -30.54 -2.47 -5.04
N PHE A 628 -29.86 -2.82 -3.95
CA PHE A 628 -28.94 -1.91 -3.29
C PHE A 628 -27.79 -1.54 -4.24
N MET A 629 -27.60 -0.24 -4.47
CA MET A 629 -26.59 0.30 -5.40
C MET A 629 -26.73 -0.22 -6.85
N ALA A 630 -27.96 -0.56 -7.25
CA ALA A 630 -28.25 -0.92 -8.63
C ALA A 630 -27.91 0.22 -9.58
N ALA A 631 -27.09 -0.07 -10.58
CA ALA A 631 -26.83 0.84 -11.68
C ALA A 631 -26.91 0.07 -13.00
N PRO A 632 -27.31 0.73 -14.09
CA PRO A 632 -27.36 0.10 -15.39
C PRO A 632 -25.96 -0.33 -15.85
N TYR A 633 -25.93 -1.29 -16.76
CA TYR A 633 -24.72 -1.68 -17.44
C TYR A 633 -24.27 -0.55 -18.37
N LEU A 634 -23.06 -0.07 -18.13
CA LEU A 634 -22.30 0.82 -19.00
C LEU A 634 -21.01 0.09 -19.33
N SER A 635 -20.69 -0.04 -20.61
CA SER A 635 -19.52 -0.80 -21.06
C SER A 635 -18.22 -0.09 -20.70
N GLY A 636 -18.13 1.22 -20.92
CA GLY A 636 -16.98 2.04 -20.52
C GLY A 636 -17.08 2.50 -19.08
N ILE A 637 -16.02 2.26 -18.30
CA ILE A 637 -15.85 2.81 -16.96
C ILE A 637 -14.97 4.05 -17.07
N PRO A 638 -15.50 5.26 -16.89
CA PRO A 638 -14.70 6.46 -16.97
C PRO A 638 -13.73 6.55 -15.79
N ILE A 639 -12.57 7.14 -16.03
CA ILE A 639 -11.68 7.57 -14.94
C ILE A 639 -12.38 8.70 -14.18
N ASN A 640 -12.35 8.59 -12.86
CA ASN A 640 -12.87 9.61 -11.97
C ASN A 640 -11.72 10.17 -11.15
N ASP A 641 -11.41 11.45 -11.36
CA ASP A 641 -10.33 12.14 -10.66
C ASP A 641 -10.51 12.13 -9.13
N HIS A 642 -11.75 12.03 -8.65
CA HIS A 642 -12.04 11.89 -7.21
C HIS A 642 -11.68 10.52 -6.63
N ALA A 643 -11.47 9.51 -7.46
CA ALA A 643 -11.09 8.17 -7.03
C ALA A 643 -9.56 7.94 -7.08
N ILE A 644 -8.80 8.89 -7.64
CA ILE A 644 -7.34 8.85 -7.71
C ILE A 644 -6.78 9.16 -6.32
N ILE A 645 -6.22 8.14 -5.65
CA ILE A 645 -5.74 8.23 -4.27
C ILE A 645 -4.32 8.81 -4.17
N SER A 646 -3.59 8.85 -5.28
CA SER A 646 -2.29 9.53 -5.37
C SER A 646 -2.41 11.05 -5.52
N HIS A 647 -3.62 11.61 -5.72
CA HIS A 647 -3.86 13.05 -5.87
C HIS A 647 -2.88 13.72 -6.86
N TYR A 648 -2.02 14.63 -6.36
CA TYR A 648 -1.01 15.38 -7.13
C TYR A 648 0.37 14.71 -7.15
N ARG A 649 0.53 13.56 -6.48
CA ARG A 649 1.83 12.91 -6.32
C ARG A 649 2.25 12.19 -7.59
N SER A 650 3.42 12.54 -8.09
CA SER A 650 4.07 11.84 -9.21
C SER A 650 4.79 10.61 -8.69
N LEU A 651 4.17 9.44 -8.85
CA LEU A 651 4.68 8.17 -8.37
C LEU A 651 5.49 7.45 -9.47
N LEU A 652 6.77 7.18 -9.23
CA LEU A 652 7.60 6.36 -10.11
C LEU A 652 7.90 5.03 -9.42
N MET A 653 7.08 4.01 -9.68
CA MET A 653 7.13 2.75 -8.95
C MET A 653 8.11 1.73 -9.53
N GLY A 654 8.49 1.85 -10.81
CA GLY A 654 9.35 0.87 -11.48
C GLY A 654 8.63 -0.40 -11.93
N SER A 655 9.27 -1.33 -12.62
CA SER A 655 8.63 -2.53 -13.19
C SER A 655 8.10 -3.50 -12.14
N ASN A 656 8.79 -3.62 -11.00
CA ASN A 656 8.52 -4.59 -9.94
C ASN A 656 7.79 -3.94 -8.76
N SER A 657 6.68 -3.27 -9.02
CA SER A 657 5.88 -2.62 -7.98
C SER A 657 5.05 -3.64 -7.19
N MET A 658 5.02 -3.45 -5.87
CA MET A 658 4.28 -4.27 -4.92
C MET A 658 3.15 -3.44 -4.31
N LEU A 659 1.97 -3.57 -4.90
CA LEU A 659 0.74 -2.95 -4.41
C LEU A 659 0.02 -3.90 -3.43
N PHE A 660 -0.28 -3.41 -2.22
CA PHE A 660 -0.96 -4.22 -1.22
C PHE A 660 -1.84 -3.41 -0.28
N SER A 661 -2.72 -4.12 0.43
CA SER A 661 -3.69 -3.56 1.36
C SER A 661 -3.59 -4.21 2.74
N ILE A 662 -3.58 -3.39 3.79
CA ILE A 662 -3.47 -3.81 5.18
C ILE A 662 -4.76 -3.46 5.94
N PRO A 663 -5.39 -4.41 6.64
CA PRO A 663 -6.56 -4.13 7.46
C PRO A 663 -6.19 -3.34 8.72
N THR A 664 -7.07 -2.41 9.11
CA THR A 664 -7.01 -1.67 10.38
C THR A 664 -8.00 -2.26 11.39
N ASN A 665 -8.01 -1.76 12.64
CA ASN A 665 -9.07 -2.16 13.59
C ASN A 665 -10.41 -1.48 13.29
N LEU A 666 -10.40 -0.41 12.48
CA LEU A 666 -11.60 0.22 11.94
C LEU A 666 -12.03 -0.55 10.68
N GLU A 667 -13.29 -0.99 10.65
CA GLU A 667 -13.82 -1.75 9.52
C GLU A 667 -14.05 -0.86 8.29
N SER A 668 -14.23 0.44 8.50
CA SER A 668 -14.42 1.40 7.40
C SER A 668 -13.11 1.74 6.67
N THR A 669 -11.95 1.45 7.26
CA THR A 669 -10.65 1.99 6.84
C THR A 669 -9.64 0.90 6.55
N SER A 670 -8.96 1.02 5.40
CA SER A 670 -7.87 0.15 4.98
C SER A 670 -6.65 0.99 4.60
N ILE A 671 -5.46 0.52 4.95
CA ILE A 671 -4.20 1.14 4.52
C ILE A 671 -3.84 0.52 3.17
N VAL A 672 -3.50 1.36 2.19
CA VAL A 672 -3.04 0.94 0.87
C VAL A 672 -1.65 1.49 0.67
N CYS A 673 -0.73 0.61 0.28
CA CYS A 673 0.66 0.96 0.05
C CYS A 673 1.12 0.39 -1.28
N ASN A 674 1.99 1.12 -1.95
CA ASN A 674 2.72 0.66 -3.12
C ASN A 674 4.21 0.87 -2.89
N PHE A 675 4.98 -0.21 -3.00
CA PHE A 675 6.43 -0.20 -2.83
C PHE A 675 7.10 -0.62 -4.14
N GLY A 676 8.08 0.15 -4.58
CA GLY A 676 8.94 -0.21 -5.69
C GLY A 676 10.19 0.65 -5.65
N HIS A 677 10.41 1.43 -6.70
CA HIS A 677 11.43 2.48 -6.70
C HIS A 677 11.05 3.60 -5.73
N ASP A 678 9.86 4.19 -5.87
CA ASP A 678 9.23 5.04 -4.87
C ASP A 678 8.45 4.23 -3.82
N ILE A 679 8.18 4.86 -2.68
CA ILE A 679 7.36 4.29 -1.60
C ILE A 679 6.18 5.21 -1.37
N PHE A 680 4.96 4.70 -1.47
CA PHE A 680 3.73 5.46 -1.24
C PHE A 680 2.77 4.69 -0.34
N CYS A 681 2.15 5.38 0.61
CA CYS A 681 1.05 4.83 1.39
C CYS A 681 -0.03 5.88 1.65
N THR A 682 -1.26 5.40 1.72
CA THR A 682 -2.44 6.20 2.05
C THR A 682 -3.50 5.32 2.75
N ARG A 683 -4.60 5.95 3.15
CA ARG A 683 -5.75 5.29 3.75
C ARG A 683 -6.96 5.48 2.85
N ILE A 684 -7.70 4.40 2.63
CA ILE A 684 -8.94 4.43 1.86
C ILE A 684 -10.11 4.02 2.75
N SER A 685 -11.28 4.60 2.45
CA SER A 685 -12.55 4.23 3.09
C SER A 685 -13.63 3.96 2.04
N PRO A 686 -13.69 2.73 1.48
CA PRO A 686 -14.56 2.41 0.34
C PRO A 686 -16.05 2.73 0.53
N SER A 687 -16.57 2.58 1.76
CA SER A 687 -17.96 2.88 2.13
C SER A 687 -18.09 4.15 2.99
N SER A 688 -17.11 5.05 2.91
CA SER A 688 -16.93 6.17 3.84
C SER A 688 -16.70 5.74 5.30
N GLN A 689 -16.29 6.67 6.16
CA GLN A 689 -15.99 6.39 7.56
C GLN A 689 -17.28 6.32 8.39
N PHE A 690 -17.78 5.11 8.65
CA PHE A 690 -19.01 4.88 9.44
C PHE A 690 -18.76 4.51 10.91
N ASP A 691 -17.51 4.17 11.27
CA ASP A 691 -17.07 3.77 12.61
C ASP A 691 -16.30 4.87 13.35
N LYS A 692 -16.13 6.04 12.71
CA LYS A 692 -15.51 7.24 13.28
C LYS A 692 -16.43 8.44 13.05
N LEU A 693 -16.49 9.34 14.03
CA LEU A 693 -17.17 10.63 13.85
C LEU A 693 -16.38 11.51 12.88
N SER A 694 -17.10 12.29 12.06
CA SER A 694 -16.48 13.23 11.12
C SER A 694 -15.55 14.21 11.86
N PRO A 695 -14.36 14.54 11.32
CA PRO A 695 -13.50 15.58 11.88
C PRO A 695 -14.20 16.94 12.01
N SER A 696 -15.12 17.24 11.09
CA SER A 696 -15.93 18.46 11.05
C SER A 696 -17.20 18.40 11.92
N PHE A 697 -17.28 17.50 12.91
CA PHE A 697 -18.48 17.36 13.74
C PHE A 697 -18.70 18.61 14.63
N GLU A 698 -19.88 19.21 14.54
CA GLU A 698 -20.20 20.49 15.18
C GLU A 698 -20.55 20.34 16.68
N LYS A 699 -19.57 19.89 17.50
CA LYS A 699 -19.72 19.67 18.96
C LYS A 699 -20.38 20.86 19.68
N GLY A 700 -20.00 22.09 19.31
CA GLY A 700 -20.52 23.32 19.93
C GLY A 700 -22.03 23.51 19.74
N LYS A 701 -22.57 23.21 18.55
CA LYS A 701 -24.01 23.31 18.29
C LYS A 701 -24.80 22.28 19.09
N LEU A 702 -24.28 21.06 19.20
CA LEU A 702 -24.88 20.00 20.01
C LEU A 702 -24.97 20.43 21.50
N ILE A 703 -23.86 20.88 22.08
CA ILE A 703 -23.80 21.33 23.48
C ILE A 703 -24.74 22.52 23.72
N SER A 704 -24.74 23.51 22.82
CA SER A 704 -25.62 24.68 22.91
C SER A 704 -27.10 24.29 22.92
N THR A 705 -27.49 23.34 22.07
CA THR A 705 -28.87 22.84 22.00
C THR A 705 -29.27 22.12 23.29
N ILE A 706 -28.38 21.28 23.83
CA ILE A 706 -28.62 20.58 25.11
C ILE A 706 -28.82 21.59 26.25
N LEU A 707 -27.95 22.60 26.36
CA LEU A 707 -28.07 23.64 27.38
C LEU A 707 -29.34 24.49 27.20
N GLY A 708 -29.69 24.82 25.96
CA GLY A 708 -30.92 25.54 25.64
C GLY A 708 -32.18 24.78 26.06
N LEU A 709 -32.26 23.48 25.76
CA LEU A 709 -33.36 22.61 26.19
C LEU A 709 -33.40 22.46 27.71
N LEU A 710 -32.26 22.31 28.38
CA LEU A 710 -32.20 22.20 29.83
C LEU A 710 -32.70 23.47 30.51
N PHE A 711 -32.27 24.64 30.04
CA PHE A 711 -32.75 25.94 30.51
C PHE A 711 -34.26 26.07 30.27
N LEU A 712 -34.73 25.76 29.07
CA LEU A 712 -36.15 25.79 28.73
C LEU A 712 -36.98 24.90 29.67
N CYS A 713 -36.56 23.66 29.92
CA CYS A 713 -37.22 22.74 30.84
C CYS A 713 -37.19 23.26 32.29
N TYR A 714 -36.07 23.85 32.73
CA TYR A 714 -35.92 24.42 34.06
C TYR A 714 -36.94 25.54 34.33
N PHE A 715 -37.19 26.41 33.35
CA PHE A 715 -38.19 27.49 33.49
C PHE A 715 -39.63 27.03 33.24
N ILE A 716 -39.87 26.13 32.28
CA ILE A 716 -41.22 25.66 31.96
C ILE A 716 -41.80 24.80 33.08
N ARG A 717 -41.00 23.94 33.73
CA ARG A 717 -41.47 23.01 34.77
C ARG A 717 -42.25 23.70 35.89
N PRO A 718 -41.73 24.72 36.61
CA PRO A 718 -42.48 25.38 37.67
C PRO A 718 -43.71 26.13 37.14
N LEU A 719 -43.66 26.69 35.92
CA LEU A 719 -44.83 27.35 35.30
C LEU A 719 -45.96 26.36 35.04
N VAL A 720 -45.64 25.15 34.56
CA VAL A 720 -46.62 24.11 34.31
C VAL A 720 -47.16 23.53 35.62
N ASP A 721 -46.29 23.27 36.59
CA ASP A 721 -46.68 22.71 37.89
C ASP A 721 -47.61 23.68 38.65
N THR A 722 -47.28 24.97 38.68
CA THR A 722 -48.13 26.00 39.28
C THR A 722 -49.46 26.14 38.54
N LYS A 723 -49.46 26.14 37.20
CA LYS A 723 -50.69 26.22 36.40
C LYS A 723 -51.59 25.00 36.61
N LYS A 724 -51.01 23.79 36.63
CA LYS A 724 -51.75 22.54 36.91
C LYS A 724 -52.34 22.55 38.32
N LEU A 725 -51.57 22.92 39.34
CA LEU A 725 -52.04 22.94 40.72
C LEU A 725 -53.15 23.97 40.93
N LYS A 726 -53.01 25.19 40.39
CA LYS A 726 -54.08 26.20 40.41
C LYS A 726 -55.36 25.71 39.70
N SER A 727 -55.21 25.06 38.55
CA SER A 727 -56.33 24.50 37.79
C SER A 727 -57.04 23.36 38.55
N GLN A 728 -56.29 22.47 39.22
CA GLN A 728 -56.85 21.37 39.99
C GLN A 728 -57.55 21.85 41.27
N TRP A 729 -57.01 22.89 41.92
CA TRP A 729 -57.58 23.42 43.16
C TRP A 729 -58.69 24.46 42.92
N HIS A 730 -59.06 24.71 41.66
CA HIS A 730 -60.04 25.73 41.27
C HIS A 730 -59.78 27.12 41.90
N VAL A 731 -58.52 27.40 42.26
CA VAL A 731 -58.12 28.71 42.77
C VAL A 731 -58.08 29.62 41.55
N LYS A 732 -59.08 30.51 41.43
CA LYS A 732 -59.09 31.56 40.41
C LYS A 732 -57.85 32.43 40.61
N GLY A 733 -56.89 32.27 39.70
CA GLY A 733 -55.79 33.19 39.48
C GLY A 733 -56.18 34.19 38.41
#